data_AF-A0A2G1WDE9-F1
#
_entry.id   AF-A0A2G1WDE9-F1
#
_cell.length_a   1.000
_cell.length_b   1.000
_cell.length_c   1.000
_cell.angle_alpha   90.00
_cell.angle_beta   90.00
_cell.angle_gamma   90.00
#
_symmetry.space_group_name_H-M   'P 1'
#
loop_
_entity.id
_entity.type
_entity.pdbx_description
1 polymer ?
#
loop_
_entity_poly.entity_id
_entity_poly.type
_entity_poly.pdbx_seq_one_letter_code
_entity_poly.pdbx_strand_id
1 'polypeptide(L)'
;MLRPAFVFAVLLIFGFVEPSLGDDSKDQSEPIQAVDCSTLNGKVMCGYQGWFNCDGDGAGLGWRHWGRDSRKPLGPGNVTVDLWPDMSEYSPEERFATKFKHSDGSVAEVFSSANEQTVRRHFEWMREYGIDGAFVQRFATSLRSPASLSNRTAILNHCRRGAEENGRAFAVMYDLSGLREGELDIVRKDWARLVNDDAITDSDSYLHHNGMPLVAIWGVGFAERHQPGAYTLDDCKSLIAQLKQAGCSIMLGVPTGWRELERDCVTDPAVRTIFEMADVLSPWTPGRYRNPEQAQRHAEQTWQPDQQECDANRQGYLPVVFPGFSWFNLRNGQAPLDDIPRLEGQFLWSQIVAAKKAGAKMLYVAMFDEVDEATAIFKCTNDPPQGRDAEFLTYEGLPSDHYLKIVGRAAQLLRDEIAPTETLPKEWMTAQVGTSESGDAASDPVQPTALKEKQLVSDDLSAIREFVSDQCLDCHTGNDAEAGLDLHAFDFGADQFTQPDFATAEWEQILRRVNTRQMPPPDYGQPDETTYSQVTASLVSILDHHAQQFPRPGRVGAMRRMTRVEYQNAIRDLLAVTIDASDYLPKDESSHGFDNITVEELSPTHLNRYVSAAQKIARVAVGGLGNGPAGVTIRLPADRSQEKHVEGLPFGTRGGVLFDQHFPQTGEYEIELKLTRDRDEQVEGLHREHEIDVLVDRARVHQFKVYPPKKTGKYGGPDYTHSDSHLKQRLHFDAGRHSIGVTFPKTFSSLTEGKRQPFDANFNRHRHPRLTPAIYQVSIVGPFAPEGPGITTSRQAIFGENWSGENADRDEAEKILSRLARRAYRRPATDEELALLMDFFDEGFSAGKFDEGIESALTALLVNPNFLFRIESVDPDASATQEKNVVAVNDNELASRLASFLWSSLPDEELLDLADAKQLRNDDVLAGQVARMLDDPRANSLVRNFASQWLQLRNLDSITPDLRLFPDFDDNLRQSFQRETQLLFQDVLTNDRSVTDLIASQDTFLNERLATHYGIRGVTGSHFRRVKVSPESHRGGILRHGSILMVTSYATRTSPTIRGNWVMENIFGTPAPPPPPNVPNLKEKDTLAAMTVRERLAMHRANPTCASCHDLIDPLGFALENFDAVGRWRQFEGTLDVDSSGQLPDGTELQSVDELEAGIVARPDIFAQTVAEKLMTYALGRAVEPHDGPAIRRIVRGAAQSNYTLASLINGIVLSEPFRYREIASEPNNRHTSR
;
A
#
# COMPACT_ATOMS: atom_id res chain seq x y z
N MET A 1 -10.61 12.39 -31.29
CA MET A 1 -10.19 13.70 -30.76
C MET A 1 -11.36 14.24 -29.97
N LEU A 2 -11.28 14.26 -28.64
CA LEU A 2 -12.34 14.73 -27.75
C LEU A 2 -12.50 16.26 -27.90
N ARG A 3 -13.74 16.75 -27.80
CA ARG A 3 -14.01 18.18 -27.62
C ARG A 3 -13.64 18.57 -26.18
N PRO A 4 -12.99 19.73 -25.95
CA PRO A 4 -12.66 20.23 -24.61
C PRO A 4 -13.85 20.24 -23.63
N ALA A 5 -15.08 20.41 -24.14
CA ALA A 5 -16.32 20.42 -23.37
C ALA A 5 -16.57 19.15 -22.55
N PHE A 6 -16.19 17.95 -23.04
CA PHE A 6 -16.42 16.69 -22.31
C PHE A 6 -15.53 16.56 -21.07
N VAL A 7 -14.28 17.01 -21.17
CA VAL A 7 -13.35 17.08 -20.02
C VAL A 7 -13.81 18.15 -19.03
N PHE A 8 -14.33 19.27 -19.54
CA PHE A 8 -14.87 20.36 -18.74
C PHE A 8 -16.14 19.98 -17.98
N ALA A 9 -17.05 19.21 -18.59
CA ALA A 9 -18.26 18.72 -17.96
C ALA A 9 -17.97 17.65 -16.90
N VAL A 10 -16.98 16.77 -17.13
CA VAL A 10 -16.49 15.85 -16.09
C VAL A 10 -15.82 16.64 -14.96
N LEU A 11 -15.05 17.69 -15.24
CA LEU A 11 -14.48 18.56 -14.21
C LEU A 11 -15.58 19.31 -13.41
N LEU A 12 -16.70 19.69 -14.04
CA LEU A 12 -17.89 20.23 -13.36
C LEU A 12 -18.55 19.21 -12.40
N ILE A 13 -18.59 17.92 -12.75
CA ILE A 13 -19.03 16.83 -11.86
C ILE A 13 -18.11 16.69 -10.63
N PHE A 14 -16.83 17.04 -10.78
CA PHE A 14 -15.83 17.06 -9.71
C PHE A 14 -15.66 18.46 -9.06
N GLY A 15 -16.52 19.44 -9.38
CA GLY A 15 -16.47 20.78 -8.78
C GLY A 15 -15.36 21.72 -9.27
N PHE A 16 -14.65 21.37 -10.35
CA PHE A 16 -13.60 22.19 -10.94
C PHE A 16 -14.11 22.87 -12.22
N VAL A 17 -14.47 24.16 -12.12
CA VAL A 17 -14.17 25.28 -13.05
C VAL A 17 -15.27 26.36 -12.98
N GLU A 18 -14.81 27.59 -12.70
CA GLU A 18 -15.56 28.85 -12.57
C GLU A 18 -16.28 29.30 -13.84
N PRO A 19 -17.47 29.93 -13.75
CA PRO A 19 -18.04 30.73 -14.82
C PRO A 19 -17.53 32.18 -14.76
N SER A 20 -17.32 32.73 -15.96
CA SER A 20 -16.75 34.04 -16.25
C SER A 20 -17.37 35.24 -15.52
N LEU A 21 -16.49 36.06 -14.95
CA LEU A 21 -16.53 37.53 -14.83
C LEU A 21 -17.92 38.15 -14.61
N GLY A 22 -18.38 38.06 -13.37
CA GLY A 22 -19.30 39.02 -12.77
C GLY A 22 -18.76 39.34 -11.37
N ASP A 23 -18.39 40.61 -11.21
CA ASP A 23 -17.87 41.23 -9.99
C ASP A 23 -18.72 40.90 -8.74
N ASP A 24 -18.06 40.90 -7.58
CA ASP A 24 -18.59 40.67 -6.23
C ASP A 24 -18.87 39.21 -5.78
N SER A 25 -17.82 38.51 -5.31
CA SER A 25 -17.74 38.08 -3.90
C SER A 25 -16.44 37.34 -3.58
N LYS A 26 -15.86 37.69 -2.44
CA LYS A 26 -14.57 37.23 -1.92
C LYS A 26 -14.60 35.73 -1.58
N ASP A 27 -13.68 35.02 -2.20
CA ASP A 27 -13.15 33.73 -1.78
C ASP A 27 -12.71 33.79 -0.30
N GLN A 28 -13.08 32.77 0.48
CA GLN A 28 -12.55 32.52 1.83
C GLN A 28 -11.68 31.25 1.82
N SER A 29 -10.88 31.05 0.77
CA SER A 29 -9.56 30.47 0.95
C SER A 29 -8.62 31.55 1.51
N GLU A 30 -7.91 31.28 2.60
CA GLU A 30 -6.89 32.23 3.08
C GLU A 30 -5.81 32.38 1.99
N PRO A 31 -5.41 33.62 1.62
CA PRO A 31 -4.41 33.84 0.59
C PRO A 31 -3.07 33.20 0.98
N ILE A 32 -2.47 32.44 0.06
CA ILE A 32 -1.13 31.86 0.24
C ILE A 32 -0.15 32.99 0.60
N GLN A 33 0.35 33.02 1.83
CA GLN A 33 1.32 34.02 2.27
C GLN A 33 2.67 33.77 1.60
N ALA A 34 2.91 34.41 0.46
CA ALA A 34 4.16 34.30 -0.29
C ALA A 34 5.34 34.91 0.49
N VAL A 35 6.50 34.25 0.40
CA VAL A 35 7.76 34.71 0.98
C VAL A 35 8.28 35.92 0.21
N ASP A 36 8.73 36.97 0.91
CA ASP A 36 9.34 38.15 0.29
C ASP A 36 10.67 37.79 -0.41
N CYS A 37 10.63 37.51 -1.71
CA CYS A 37 11.83 37.11 -2.45
C CYS A 37 12.79 38.28 -2.78
N SER A 38 12.53 39.50 -2.31
CA SER A 38 13.41 40.66 -2.58
C SER A 38 14.68 40.70 -1.73
N THR A 39 14.74 39.94 -0.63
CA THR A 39 15.87 39.92 0.30
C THR A 39 16.04 38.60 1.03
N LEU A 40 17.28 38.17 1.25
CA LEU A 40 17.62 37.06 2.15
C LEU A 40 17.42 37.39 3.65
N ASN A 41 17.31 38.67 4.02
CA ASN A 41 17.10 39.06 5.42
C ASN A 41 15.74 38.54 5.93
N GLY A 42 15.72 38.08 7.18
CA GLY A 42 14.53 37.52 7.83
C GLY A 42 14.15 36.11 7.35
N LYS A 43 15.03 35.44 6.60
CA LYS A 43 14.76 34.11 6.03
C LYS A 43 15.56 32.99 6.68
N VAL A 44 14.90 31.85 6.78
CA VAL A 44 15.52 30.55 7.01
C VAL A 44 15.48 29.76 5.72
N MET A 45 16.63 29.66 5.06
CA MET A 45 16.79 28.92 3.81
C MET A 45 17.52 27.61 4.09
N CYS A 46 17.10 26.53 3.43
CA CYS A 46 17.78 25.24 3.52
C CYS A 46 18.66 24.98 2.31
N GLY A 47 19.73 24.21 2.46
CA GLY A 47 20.42 23.64 1.32
C GLY A 47 19.64 22.46 0.73
N TYR A 48 19.53 22.41 -0.60
CA TYR A 48 18.83 21.36 -1.31
C TYR A 48 19.78 20.67 -2.30
N GLN A 49 20.14 19.42 -2.00
CA GLN A 49 21.11 18.65 -2.79
C GLN A 49 20.50 18.19 -4.12
N GLY A 50 19.30 17.62 -4.06
CA GLY A 50 18.56 17.12 -5.23
C GLY A 50 19.32 16.10 -6.06
N TRP A 51 20.22 15.32 -5.47
CA TRP A 51 21.17 14.47 -6.21
C TRP A 51 20.93 12.95 -6.11
N PHE A 52 19.85 12.57 -5.42
CA PHE A 52 19.47 11.18 -5.23
C PHE A 52 18.74 10.69 -6.48
N ASN A 53 19.37 9.81 -7.25
CA ASN A 53 18.81 9.24 -8.48
C ASN A 53 18.57 7.75 -8.33
N CYS A 54 17.57 7.23 -9.02
CA CYS A 54 17.21 5.81 -8.99
C CYS A 54 17.32 5.20 -10.39
N ASP A 55 17.54 3.88 -10.45
CA ASP A 55 17.44 3.19 -11.74
C ASP A 55 15.98 3.23 -12.25
N GLY A 56 15.78 3.56 -13.52
CA GLY A 56 14.45 3.75 -14.11
C GLY A 56 13.80 5.12 -13.90
N ASP A 57 14.47 6.09 -13.26
CA ASP A 57 13.94 7.44 -13.00
C ASP A 57 13.93 8.40 -14.21
N GLY A 58 14.39 7.93 -15.37
CA GLY A 58 14.51 8.72 -16.60
C GLY A 58 15.78 9.58 -16.71
N ALA A 59 16.55 9.77 -15.64
CA ALA A 59 17.81 10.52 -15.68
C ALA A 59 18.98 9.69 -16.21
N GLY A 60 18.89 8.35 -16.12
CA GLY A 60 19.90 7.43 -16.64
C GLY A 60 21.22 7.46 -15.85
N LEU A 61 21.17 7.87 -14.58
CA LEU A 61 22.33 7.96 -13.68
C LEU A 61 22.48 6.76 -12.72
N GLY A 62 21.48 5.87 -12.71
CA GLY A 62 21.39 4.74 -11.79
C GLY A 62 21.15 5.19 -10.34
N TRP A 63 21.52 4.34 -9.38
CA TRP A 63 21.39 4.56 -7.92
C TRP A 63 22.43 5.54 -7.36
N ARG A 64 22.53 6.72 -7.96
CA ARG A 64 23.53 7.74 -7.60
C ARG A 64 23.19 8.37 -6.25
N HIS A 65 24.20 8.55 -5.40
CA HIS A 65 24.10 9.04 -4.00
C HIS A 65 23.32 8.13 -3.02
N TRP A 66 22.50 7.20 -3.53
CA TRP A 66 21.92 6.12 -2.74
C TRP A 66 22.93 4.99 -2.44
N GLY A 67 23.73 4.58 -3.44
CA GLY A 67 24.67 3.47 -3.34
C GLY A 67 26.09 3.81 -3.79
N ARG A 68 27.06 3.01 -3.32
CA ARG A 68 28.50 3.18 -3.63
C ARG A 68 28.82 2.97 -5.11
N ASP A 69 28.14 2.02 -5.75
CA ASP A 69 28.20 1.78 -7.19
C ASP A 69 26.82 2.05 -7.77
N SER A 70 26.65 3.19 -8.43
CA SER A 70 25.35 3.64 -8.96
C SER A 70 24.76 2.69 -10.02
N ARG A 71 25.58 1.80 -10.61
CA ARG A 71 25.11 0.81 -11.60
C ARG A 71 24.54 -0.45 -10.94
N LYS A 72 24.72 -0.61 -9.63
CA LYS A 72 24.15 -1.73 -8.88
C LYS A 72 22.90 -1.26 -8.15
N PRO A 73 21.88 -2.12 -7.98
CA PRO A 73 20.72 -1.80 -7.16
C PRO A 73 21.11 -1.35 -5.75
N LEU A 74 20.42 -0.34 -5.22
CA LEU A 74 20.51 0.03 -3.80
C LEU A 74 20.12 -1.17 -2.95
N GLY A 75 20.94 -1.54 -1.95
CA GLY A 75 20.73 -2.75 -1.17
C GLY A 75 21.83 -3.04 -0.16
N PRO A 76 21.72 -4.12 0.63
CA PRO A 76 22.79 -4.57 1.51
C PRO A 76 24.12 -4.70 0.76
N GLY A 77 25.18 -4.06 1.27
CA GLY A 77 26.50 -4.00 0.63
C GLY A 77 26.66 -2.96 -0.49
N ASN A 78 25.59 -2.23 -0.85
CA ASN A 78 25.62 -1.11 -1.79
C ASN A 78 24.71 0.03 -1.31
N VAL A 79 25.12 0.71 -0.25
CA VAL A 79 24.41 1.83 0.37
C VAL A 79 25.40 2.89 0.85
N THR A 80 24.97 4.14 0.85
CA THR A 80 25.74 5.29 1.37
C THR A 80 24.97 6.15 2.36
N VAL A 81 23.68 5.88 2.57
CA VAL A 81 22.79 6.73 3.38
C VAL A 81 22.66 6.25 4.81
N ASP A 82 22.59 7.19 5.75
CA ASP A 82 22.44 6.92 7.19
C ASP A 82 21.02 7.21 7.70
N LEU A 83 20.24 8.02 6.98
CA LEU A 83 18.80 8.19 7.23
C LEU A 83 18.00 7.56 6.11
N TRP A 84 16.81 7.05 6.45
CA TRP A 84 15.87 6.54 5.46
C TRP A 84 14.64 7.46 5.37
N PRO A 85 14.27 7.93 4.16
CA PRO A 85 13.12 8.82 4.00
C PRO A 85 11.82 8.13 4.41
N ASP A 86 10.90 8.91 4.98
CA ASP A 86 9.53 8.49 5.23
C ASP A 86 8.75 8.53 3.91
N MET A 87 8.48 7.36 3.36
CA MET A 87 7.84 7.23 2.05
C MET A 87 6.31 7.28 2.11
N SER A 88 5.71 7.42 3.30
CA SER A 88 4.25 7.30 3.52
C SER A 88 3.42 8.29 2.70
N GLU A 89 3.89 9.54 2.55
CA GLU A 89 3.20 10.60 1.80
C GLU A 89 3.51 10.60 0.29
N TYR A 90 4.57 9.91 -0.15
CA TYR A 90 4.96 9.89 -1.56
C TYR A 90 4.00 9.02 -2.39
N SER A 91 3.64 9.43 -3.59
CA SER A 91 2.84 8.62 -4.52
C SER A 91 3.66 7.46 -5.11
N PRO A 92 3.02 6.39 -5.63
CA PRO A 92 3.75 5.28 -6.26
C PRO A 92 4.70 5.69 -7.38
N GLU A 93 4.41 6.77 -8.12
CA GLU A 93 5.29 7.29 -9.16
C GLU A 93 6.59 7.89 -8.61
N GLU A 94 6.57 8.34 -7.35
CA GLU A 94 7.72 8.90 -6.65
C GLU A 94 8.56 7.82 -5.96
N ARG A 95 8.02 6.61 -5.76
CA ARG A 95 8.64 5.51 -5.00
C ARG A 95 9.42 4.55 -5.90
N PHE A 96 10.67 4.28 -5.54
CA PHE A 96 11.57 3.38 -6.26
C PHE A 96 12.01 2.22 -5.36
N ALA A 97 11.64 1.00 -5.75
CA ALA A 97 11.93 -0.23 -5.03
C ALA A 97 13.43 -0.53 -4.96
N THR A 98 13.91 -0.80 -3.74
CA THR A 98 15.31 -1.16 -3.48
C THR A 98 15.48 -2.68 -3.29
N LYS A 99 16.70 -3.14 -2.96
CA LYS A 99 16.96 -4.51 -2.47
C LYS A 99 16.94 -4.60 -0.94
N PHE A 100 16.75 -3.49 -0.24
CA PHE A 100 16.46 -3.49 1.18
C PHE A 100 15.01 -3.92 1.44
N LYS A 101 14.76 -4.39 2.65
CA LYS A 101 13.42 -4.77 3.11
C LYS A 101 13.18 -4.20 4.50
N HIS A 102 11.95 -3.80 4.77
CA HIS A 102 11.53 -3.45 6.12
C HIS A 102 11.45 -4.69 7.02
N SER A 103 11.27 -4.45 8.31
CA SER A 103 11.14 -5.48 9.35
C SER A 103 10.01 -6.48 9.06
N ASP A 104 8.93 -6.01 8.43
CA ASP A 104 7.76 -6.80 7.99
C ASP A 104 8.00 -7.59 6.68
N GLY A 105 9.17 -7.47 6.06
CA GLY A 105 9.55 -8.15 4.83
C GLY A 105 9.09 -7.47 3.53
N SER A 106 8.35 -6.36 3.62
CA SER A 106 8.02 -5.49 2.49
C SER A 106 9.29 -4.90 1.87
N VAL A 107 9.22 -4.56 0.58
CA VAL A 107 10.38 -3.97 -0.12
C VAL A 107 10.51 -2.53 0.32
N ALA A 108 11.69 -2.15 0.80
CA ALA A 108 11.95 -0.77 1.16
C ALA A 108 12.15 0.07 -0.09
N GLU A 109 11.53 1.25 -0.09
CA GLU A 109 11.51 2.16 -1.23
C GLU A 109 12.18 3.47 -0.85
N VAL A 110 12.66 4.19 -1.86
CA VAL A 110 13.21 5.55 -1.73
C VAL A 110 12.70 6.41 -2.88
N PHE A 111 12.89 7.72 -2.81
CA PHE A 111 12.53 8.65 -3.89
C PHE A 111 13.67 8.87 -4.90
N SER A 112 13.34 9.47 -6.05
CA SER A 112 14.33 10.09 -6.94
C SER A 112 14.09 11.59 -7.06
N SER A 113 15.13 12.39 -6.88
CA SER A 113 15.10 13.84 -7.12
C SER A 113 14.86 14.20 -8.59
N ALA A 114 15.06 13.27 -9.53
CA ALA A 114 14.69 13.47 -10.94
C ALA A 114 13.18 13.43 -11.17
N ASN A 115 12.40 12.93 -10.21
CA ASN A 115 10.95 12.99 -10.28
C ASN A 115 10.46 14.39 -9.84
N GLU A 116 9.71 15.05 -10.72
CA GLU A 116 9.15 16.38 -10.46
C GLU A 116 8.22 16.42 -9.24
N GLN A 117 7.36 15.40 -9.06
CA GLN A 117 6.38 15.37 -7.97
C GLN A 117 7.06 15.33 -6.61
N THR A 118 8.17 14.58 -6.51
CA THR A 118 9.01 14.54 -5.31
C THR A 118 9.51 15.92 -4.92
N VAL A 119 10.07 16.67 -5.88
CA VAL A 119 10.58 18.01 -5.59
C VAL A 119 9.44 18.97 -5.24
N ARG A 120 8.29 18.89 -5.92
CA ARG A 120 7.12 19.73 -5.61
C ARG A 120 6.60 19.46 -4.20
N ARG A 121 6.52 18.19 -3.77
CA ARG A 121 6.16 17.79 -2.39
C ARG A 121 7.12 18.37 -1.36
N HIS A 122 8.41 18.37 -1.63
CA HIS A 122 9.40 18.97 -0.72
C HIS A 122 9.14 20.46 -0.50
N PHE A 123 8.77 21.21 -1.55
CA PHE A 123 8.38 22.62 -1.43
C PHE A 123 7.01 22.84 -0.80
N GLU A 124 6.09 21.89 -0.95
CA GLU A 124 4.82 21.87 -0.22
C GLU A 124 5.05 21.74 1.29
N TRP A 125 5.92 20.82 1.73
CA TRP A 125 6.32 20.75 3.13
C TRP A 125 6.99 22.04 3.60
N MET A 126 7.86 22.67 2.79
CA MET A 126 8.43 23.97 3.15
C MET A 126 7.34 25.01 3.42
N ARG A 127 6.26 25.04 2.62
CA ARG A 127 5.10 25.92 2.86
C ARG A 127 4.37 25.54 4.14
N GLU A 128 4.00 24.27 4.29
CA GLU A 128 3.24 23.74 5.43
C GLU A 128 3.91 24.07 6.77
N TYR A 129 5.23 23.88 6.84
CA TYR A 129 5.99 24.11 8.08
C TYR A 129 6.61 25.50 8.16
N GLY A 130 6.33 26.42 7.23
CA GLY A 130 6.79 27.81 7.30
C GLY A 130 8.30 28.02 7.05
N ILE A 131 8.93 27.13 6.28
CA ILE A 131 10.30 27.27 5.79
C ILE A 131 10.30 28.21 4.57
N ASP A 132 11.23 29.16 4.51
CA ASP A 132 11.15 30.25 3.53
C ASP A 132 11.56 29.82 2.10
N GLY A 133 12.39 28.78 1.96
CA GLY A 133 12.84 28.30 0.66
C GLY A 133 14.14 27.51 0.68
N ALA A 134 14.73 27.32 -0.50
CA ALA A 134 15.93 26.50 -0.66
C ALA A 134 17.02 27.10 -1.56
N PHE A 135 18.29 26.87 -1.21
CA PHE A 135 19.44 27.01 -2.09
C PHE A 135 19.65 25.69 -2.85
N VAL A 136 19.39 25.70 -4.16
CA VAL A 136 19.47 24.52 -5.02
C VAL A 136 20.92 24.29 -5.44
N GLN A 137 21.55 23.23 -4.94
CA GLN A 137 22.96 22.97 -5.14
C GLN A 137 23.29 22.40 -6.53
N ARG A 138 24.34 22.95 -7.13
CA ARG A 138 24.91 22.57 -8.43
C ARG A 138 26.42 22.39 -8.28
N PHE A 139 26.85 21.14 -8.07
CA PHE A 139 28.27 20.80 -8.09
C PHE A 139 28.83 21.02 -9.49
N ALA A 140 29.78 21.95 -9.63
CA ALA A 140 30.32 22.35 -10.91
C ALA A 140 30.99 21.19 -11.67
N THR A 141 31.58 20.24 -10.95
CA THR A 141 32.15 19.00 -11.52
C THR A 141 31.10 18.12 -12.21
N SER A 142 29.86 18.13 -11.73
CA SER A 142 28.75 17.38 -12.34
C SER A 142 28.32 17.97 -13.68
N LEU A 143 28.60 19.25 -13.94
CA LEU A 143 28.21 19.92 -15.18
C LEU A 143 29.09 19.55 -16.38
N ARG A 144 30.21 18.82 -16.15
CA ARG A 144 31.09 18.29 -17.21
C ARG A 144 30.39 17.25 -18.09
N SER A 145 29.48 16.48 -17.52
CA SER A 145 28.77 15.40 -18.22
C SER A 145 27.42 15.92 -18.72
N PRO A 146 27.10 15.78 -20.03
CA PRO A 146 25.82 16.21 -20.57
C PRO A 146 24.61 15.61 -19.84
N ALA A 147 24.69 14.32 -19.45
CA ALA A 147 23.62 13.65 -18.72
C ALA A 147 23.42 14.25 -17.31
N SER A 148 24.52 14.51 -16.60
CA SER A 148 24.45 15.13 -15.27
C SER A 148 24.03 16.60 -15.34
N LEU A 149 24.46 17.35 -16.35
CA LEU A 149 23.99 18.71 -16.62
C LEU A 149 22.48 18.72 -16.87
N SER A 150 21.99 17.85 -17.74
CA SER A 150 20.56 17.75 -18.04
C SER A 150 19.74 17.42 -16.80
N ASN A 151 20.18 16.45 -15.99
CA ASN A 151 19.52 16.10 -14.72
C ASN A 151 19.49 17.30 -13.76
N ARG A 152 20.63 17.97 -13.54
CA ARG A 152 20.71 19.15 -12.65
C ARG A 152 19.83 20.29 -13.11
N THR A 153 19.69 20.51 -14.42
CA THR A 153 18.79 21.52 -14.97
C THR A 153 17.32 21.13 -14.79
N ALA A 154 16.97 19.85 -14.96
CA ALA A 154 15.62 19.37 -14.68
C ALA A 154 15.23 19.60 -13.20
N ILE A 155 16.08 19.19 -12.26
CA ILE A 155 15.85 19.38 -10.82
C ILE A 155 15.69 20.86 -10.47
N LEU A 156 16.53 21.75 -11.02
CA LEU A 156 16.39 23.19 -10.80
C LEU A 156 15.02 23.73 -11.28
N ASN A 157 14.54 23.26 -12.43
CA ASN A 157 13.23 23.63 -12.95
C ASN A 157 12.08 23.02 -12.13
N HIS A 158 12.29 21.86 -11.51
CA HIS A 158 11.34 21.29 -10.56
C HIS A 158 11.27 22.13 -9.28
N CYS A 159 12.42 22.56 -8.74
CA CYS A 159 12.48 23.47 -7.59
C CYS A 159 11.83 24.81 -7.90
N ARG A 160 12.08 25.40 -9.09
CA ARG A 160 11.42 26.64 -9.53
C ARG A 160 9.90 26.52 -9.47
N ARG A 161 9.34 25.49 -10.09
CA ARG A 161 7.88 25.27 -10.11
C ARG A 161 7.33 24.98 -8.71
N GLY A 162 8.00 24.14 -7.93
CA GLY A 162 7.64 23.88 -6.54
C GLY A 162 7.62 25.15 -5.69
N ALA A 163 8.60 26.04 -5.88
CA ALA A 163 8.68 27.33 -5.22
C ALA A 163 7.54 28.28 -5.63
N GLU A 164 7.30 28.42 -6.93
CA GLU A 164 6.25 29.27 -7.51
C GLU A 164 4.85 28.85 -7.03
N GLU A 165 4.54 27.56 -7.02
CA GLU A 165 3.24 27.03 -6.60
C GLU A 165 2.98 27.15 -5.09
N ASN A 166 4.04 27.14 -4.29
CA ASN A 166 3.95 27.14 -2.83
C ASN A 166 4.33 28.49 -2.20
N GLY A 167 4.58 29.51 -3.02
CA GLY A 167 5.01 30.84 -2.59
C GLY A 167 6.29 30.82 -1.76
N ARG A 168 7.23 29.92 -2.07
CA ARG A 168 8.55 29.80 -1.40
C ARG A 168 9.64 30.40 -2.28
N ALA A 169 10.81 30.67 -1.70
CA ALA A 169 11.96 31.18 -2.44
C ALA A 169 12.89 30.06 -2.95
N PHE A 170 13.60 30.30 -4.05
CA PHE A 170 14.73 29.46 -4.47
C PHE A 170 15.90 30.30 -5.01
N ALA A 171 17.13 29.80 -4.86
CA ALA A 171 18.33 30.40 -5.46
C ALA A 171 19.33 29.34 -5.90
N VAL A 172 20.11 29.64 -6.95
CA VAL A 172 21.16 28.73 -7.43
C VAL A 172 22.40 28.83 -6.53
N MET A 173 22.92 27.67 -6.13
CA MET A 173 24.19 27.54 -5.41
C MET A 173 25.18 26.67 -6.18
N TYR A 174 26.34 27.21 -6.57
CA TYR A 174 27.41 26.42 -7.18
C TYR A 174 28.41 25.94 -6.13
N ASP A 175 28.71 24.64 -6.10
CA ASP A 175 29.82 24.10 -5.32
C ASP A 175 31.05 23.84 -6.22
N LEU A 176 32.20 24.36 -5.81
CA LEU A 176 33.45 24.33 -6.57
C LEU A 176 34.33 23.09 -6.30
N SER A 177 33.90 22.18 -5.42
CA SER A 177 34.69 21.01 -5.00
C SER A 177 35.08 20.14 -6.20
N GLY A 178 36.37 19.80 -6.29
CA GLY A 178 36.92 18.90 -7.31
C GLY A 178 37.15 19.55 -8.69
N LEU A 179 37.01 20.88 -8.81
CA LEU A 179 37.48 21.62 -9.98
C LEU A 179 39.00 21.78 -9.99
N ARG A 180 39.57 21.75 -11.20
CA ARG A 180 40.99 21.95 -11.47
C ARG A 180 41.23 23.39 -11.95
N GLU A 181 42.49 23.77 -12.00
CA GLU A 181 42.92 25.04 -12.60
C GLU A 181 42.30 25.25 -14.00
N GLY A 182 41.73 26.43 -14.23
CA GLY A 182 41.07 26.79 -15.50
C GLY A 182 39.64 26.26 -15.71
N GLU A 183 39.07 25.47 -14.78
CA GLU A 183 37.73 24.88 -14.97
C GLU A 183 36.56 25.74 -14.42
N LEU A 184 36.81 26.88 -13.76
CA LEU A 184 35.74 27.77 -13.27
C LEU A 184 34.89 28.35 -14.40
N ASP A 185 35.37 28.33 -15.65
CA ASP A 185 34.58 28.72 -16.82
C ASP A 185 33.32 27.86 -17.02
N ILE A 186 33.27 26.66 -16.44
CA ILE A 186 32.06 25.82 -16.43
C ILE A 186 30.92 26.56 -15.71
N VAL A 187 31.20 27.17 -14.56
CA VAL A 187 30.22 27.93 -13.77
C VAL A 187 29.75 29.15 -14.53
N ARG A 188 30.68 29.89 -15.16
CA ARG A 188 30.35 31.08 -15.96
C ARG A 188 29.39 30.74 -17.09
N LYS A 189 29.69 29.67 -17.83
CA LYS A 189 28.88 29.22 -18.97
C LYS A 189 27.50 28.72 -18.52
N ASP A 190 27.44 27.95 -17.43
CA ASP A 190 26.15 27.47 -16.92
C ASP A 190 25.28 28.62 -16.42
N TRP A 191 25.85 29.58 -15.67
CA TRP A 191 25.10 30.76 -15.21
C TRP A 191 24.58 31.60 -16.37
N ALA A 192 25.43 31.91 -17.35
CA ALA A 192 25.01 32.65 -18.54
C ALA A 192 23.88 31.93 -19.30
N ARG A 193 23.93 30.59 -19.39
CA ARG A 193 22.87 29.78 -19.99
C ARG A 193 21.57 29.85 -19.18
N LEU A 194 21.63 29.68 -17.85
CA LEU A 194 20.46 29.71 -16.99
C LEU A 194 19.74 31.07 -17.01
N VAL A 195 20.49 32.18 -17.09
CA VAL A 195 19.90 33.52 -17.16
C VAL A 195 19.38 33.83 -18.56
N ASN A 196 20.20 33.62 -19.60
CA ASN A 196 19.85 34.07 -20.95
C ASN A 196 18.88 33.13 -21.67
N ASP A 197 19.02 31.82 -21.46
CA ASP A 197 18.26 30.81 -22.20
C ASP A 197 17.06 30.31 -21.38
N ASP A 198 17.24 30.08 -20.08
CA ASP A 198 16.20 29.50 -19.21
C ASP A 198 15.42 30.56 -18.39
N ALA A 199 15.82 31.85 -18.46
CA ALA A 199 15.20 32.95 -17.73
C ALA A 199 14.98 32.64 -16.24
N ILE A 200 15.97 32.01 -15.59
CA ILE A 200 15.80 31.48 -14.23
C ILE A 200 15.53 32.59 -13.20
N THR A 201 16.12 33.77 -13.41
CA THR A 201 16.02 34.92 -12.51
C THR A 201 14.73 35.72 -12.67
N ASP A 202 13.95 35.44 -13.72
CA ASP A 202 12.70 36.15 -14.03
C ASP A 202 11.51 35.60 -13.22
N SER A 203 11.72 34.52 -12.45
CA SER A 203 10.72 33.99 -11.52
C SER A 203 10.54 34.92 -10.33
N ASP A 204 9.30 35.23 -9.97
CA ASP A 204 8.97 35.98 -8.75
C ASP A 204 9.40 35.25 -7.46
N SER A 205 9.65 33.94 -7.57
CA SER A 205 10.16 33.09 -6.49
C SER A 205 11.70 32.99 -6.45
N TYR A 206 12.41 33.59 -7.43
CA TYR A 206 13.87 33.62 -7.40
C TYR A 206 14.35 34.63 -6.35
N LEU A 207 15.20 34.19 -5.43
CA LEU A 207 15.66 35.04 -4.34
C LEU A 207 16.60 36.14 -4.83
N HIS A 208 16.28 37.37 -4.46
CA HIS A 208 17.10 38.55 -4.65
C HIS A 208 17.68 39.01 -3.33
N HIS A 209 18.77 39.77 -3.41
CA HIS A 209 19.32 40.51 -2.29
C HIS A 209 19.93 41.80 -2.82
N ASN A 210 19.79 42.91 -2.08
CA ASN A 210 20.25 44.23 -2.53
C ASN A 210 19.71 44.63 -3.93
N GLY A 211 18.51 44.18 -4.29
CA GLY A 211 17.86 44.46 -5.57
C GLY A 211 18.42 43.68 -6.78
N MET A 212 19.30 42.71 -6.55
CA MET A 212 19.93 41.88 -7.58
C MET A 212 19.63 40.39 -7.32
N PRO A 213 19.52 39.54 -8.36
CA PRO A 213 19.40 38.09 -8.18
C PRO A 213 20.56 37.55 -7.36
N LEU A 214 20.27 36.74 -6.33
CA LEU A 214 21.29 36.15 -5.49
C LEU A 214 21.86 34.87 -6.13
N VAL A 215 23.18 34.76 -6.17
CA VAL A 215 23.91 33.55 -6.58
C VAL A 215 24.86 33.14 -5.47
N ALA A 216 24.75 31.89 -5.04
CA ALA A 216 25.59 31.34 -4.00
C ALA A 216 26.79 30.57 -4.62
N ILE A 217 28.00 30.79 -4.09
CA ILE A 217 29.23 30.09 -4.52
C ILE A 217 29.91 29.47 -3.30
N TRP A 218 29.98 28.15 -3.28
CA TRP A 218 30.55 27.37 -2.18
C TRP A 218 31.97 26.89 -2.48
N GLY A 219 32.87 27.00 -1.49
CA GLY A 219 34.23 26.48 -1.59
C GLY A 219 35.34 27.51 -1.81
N VAL A 220 35.08 28.79 -1.58
CA VAL A 220 36.08 29.85 -1.75
C VAL A 220 36.92 29.98 -0.48
N GLY A 221 38.24 29.84 -0.59
CA GLY A 221 39.18 30.12 0.51
C GLY A 221 39.52 28.93 1.43
N PHE A 222 38.98 27.74 1.20
CA PHE A 222 39.32 26.54 1.98
C PHE A 222 40.74 26.05 1.66
N ALA A 223 41.59 25.89 2.67
CA ALA A 223 43.00 25.52 2.51
C ALA A 223 43.18 24.19 1.77
N GLU A 224 42.31 23.22 2.03
CA GLU A 224 42.33 21.91 1.36
C GLU A 224 42.00 21.98 -0.14
N ARG A 225 41.32 23.05 -0.60
CA ARG A 225 40.86 23.22 -1.97
C ARG A 225 41.84 24.01 -2.85
N HIS A 226 42.95 24.49 -2.29
CA HIS A 226 43.98 25.25 -3.00
C HIS A 226 45.34 24.51 -3.04
N GLN A 227 45.28 23.18 -3.19
CA GLN A 227 46.46 22.33 -3.44
C GLN A 227 46.97 22.50 -4.89
N PRO A 228 48.25 22.19 -5.19
CA PRO A 228 48.79 22.28 -6.56
C PRO A 228 47.91 21.56 -7.60
N GLY A 229 47.46 22.28 -8.63
CA GLY A 229 46.58 21.78 -9.70
C GLY A 229 45.07 22.00 -9.49
N ALA A 230 44.65 22.54 -8.34
CA ALA A 230 43.29 23.02 -8.10
C ALA A 230 43.09 24.45 -8.63
N TYR A 231 41.84 24.95 -8.64
CA TYR A 231 41.55 26.34 -9.03
C TYR A 231 42.21 27.35 -8.08
N THR A 232 42.60 28.49 -8.63
CA THR A 232 43.36 29.52 -7.90
C THR A 232 42.44 30.56 -7.26
N LEU A 233 42.99 31.34 -6.30
CA LEU A 233 42.29 32.50 -5.76
C LEU A 233 42.00 33.55 -6.83
N ASP A 234 42.89 33.72 -7.80
CA ASP A 234 42.67 34.61 -8.95
C ASP A 234 41.50 34.14 -9.82
N ASP A 235 41.37 32.82 -10.04
CA ASP A 235 40.21 32.25 -10.74
C ASP A 235 38.90 32.57 -9.98
N CYS A 236 38.87 32.36 -8.66
CA CYS A 236 37.72 32.68 -7.81
C CYS A 236 37.36 34.17 -7.87
N LYS A 237 38.36 35.04 -7.73
CA LYS A 237 38.20 36.49 -7.82
C LYS A 237 37.61 36.90 -9.17
N SER A 238 38.12 36.32 -10.25
CA SER A 238 37.61 36.53 -11.61
C SER A 238 36.17 36.03 -11.76
N LEU A 239 35.80 34.91 -11.13
CA LEU A 239 34.42 34.40 -11.13
C LEU A 239 33.45 35.38 -10.50
N ILE A 240 33.76 35.80 -9.28
CA ILE A 240 32.91 36.70 -8.51
C ILE A 240 32.80 38.07 -9.18
N ALA A 241 33.91 38.61 -9.69
CA ALA A 241 33.90 39.88 -10.42
C ALA A 241 32.95 39.86 -11.63
N GLN A 242 32.95 38.76 -12.40
CA GLN A 242 32.10 38.64 -13.57
C GLN A 242 30.62 38.44 -13.22
N LEU A 243 30.31 37.65 -12.19
CA LEU A 243 28.93 37.50 -11.72
C LEU A 243 28.37 38.84 -11.20
N LYS A 244 29.19 39.64 -10.48
CA LYS A 244 28.81 41.01 -10.10
C LYS A 244 28.62 41.93 -11.31
N GLN A 245 29.47 41.84 -12.33
CA GLN A 245 29.28 42.58 -13.58
C GLN A 245 28.01 42.17 -14.33
N ALA A 246 27.58 40.92 -14.19
CA ALA A 246 26.31 40.41 -14.71
C ALA A 246 25.10 40.80 -13.83
N GLY A 247 25.28 41.68 -12.84
CA GLY A 247 24.19 42.20 -12.02
C GLY A 247 23.70 41.23 -10.94
N CYS A 248 24.55 40.33 -10.45
CA CYS A 248 24.19 39.40 -9.38
C CYS A 248 24.67 39.91 -8.01
N SER A 249 23.88 39.64 -6.97
CA SER A 249 24.38 39.61 -5.59
C SER A 249 25.03 38.26 -5.29
N ILE A 250 26.09 38.27 -4.51
CA ILE A 250 26.94 37.09 -4.28
C ILE A 250 26.89 36.67 -2.81
N MET A 251 26.51 35.43 -2.58
CA MET A 251 26.69 34.75 -1.31
C MET A 251 27.90 33.79 -1.41
N LEU A 252 28.86 33.87 -0.51
CA LEU A 252 30.02 32.96 -0.49
C LEU A 252 29.94 31.99 0.69
N GLY A 253 30.07 30.70 0.38
CA GLY A 253 30.36 29.64 1.35
C GLY A 253 31.85 29.61 1.65
N VAL A 254 32.23 29.99 2.87
CA VAL A 254 33.62 30.26 3.28
C VAL A 254 34.07 29.34 4.44
N PRO A 255 35.39 29.24 4.71
CA PRO A 255 35.91 28.51 5.86
C PRO A 255 35.46 29.11 7.19
N THR A 256 35.46 28.32 8.25
CA THR A 256 35.11 28.80 9.59
C THR A 256 36.09 29.86 10.10
N GLY A 257 37.38 29.74 9.77
CA GLY A 257 38.44 30.68 10.17
C GLY A 257 38.68 31.86 9.21
N TRP A 258 37.70 32.22 8.37
CA TRP A 258 37.86 33.22 7.30
C TRP A 258 38.28 34.62 7.80
N ARG A 259 37.78 35.06 8.96
CA ARG A 259 38.04 36.40 9.50
C ARG A 259 39.51 36.61 9.88
N GLU A 260 40.13 35.59 10.48
CA GLU A 260 41.52 35.64 10.94
C GLU A 260 42.51 34.98 9.97
N LEU A 261 42.02 34.35 8.90
CA LEU A 261 42.80 33.52 7.96
C LEU A 261 43.54 32.36 8.64
N GLU A 262 42.85 31.70 9.55
CA GLU A 262 43.39 30.59 10.32
C GLU A 262 42.61 29.29 10.11
N ARG A 263 43.08 28.22 10.77
CA ARG A 263 42.44 26.90 10.81
C ARG A 263 42.25 26.28 9.43
N ASP A 264 41.06 26.39 8.86
CA ASP A 264 40.64 25.80 7.59
C ASP A 264 40.69 26.79 6.41
N CYS A 265 41.03 28.05 6.68
CA CYS A 265 41.22 29.08 5.66
C CYS A 265 42.64 29.06 5.08
N VAL A 266 42.78 29.40 3.80
CA VAL A 266 44.09 29.73 3.23
C VAL A 266 44.68 30.93 3.95
N THR A 267 45.99 30.89 4.18
CA THR A 267 46.73 31.97 4.85
C THR A 267 47.15 33.09 3.90
N ASP A 268 46.89 32.95 2.59
CA ASP A 268 47.19 33.97 1.59
C ASP A 268 46.28 35.20 1.82
N PRO A 269 46.84 36.38 2.16
CA PRO A 269 46.04 37.58 2.40
C PRO A 269 45.16 38.00 1.22
N ALA A 270 45.47 37.57 -0.01
CA ALA A 270 44.70 37.90 -1.20
C ALA A 270 43.23 37.42 -1.11
N VAL A 271 42.95 36.36 -0.34
CA VAL A 271 41.58 35.83 -0.16
C VAL A 271 40.65 36.83 0.51
N ARG A 272 41.16 37.73 1.37
CA ARG A 272 40.35 38.78 2.02
C ARG A 272 39.66 39.66 1.00
N THR A 273 40.38 40.01 -0.07
CA THR A 273 39.83 40.82 -1.16
C THR A 273 38.69 40.13 -1.91
N ILE A 274 38.61 38.79 -1.83
CA ILE A 274 37.52 38.01 -2.41
C ILE A 274 36.32 37.98 -1.47
N PHE A 275 36.56 37.80 -0.16
CA PHE A 275 35.50 37.85 0.85
C PHE A 275 34.83 39.23 0.90
N GLU A 276 35.59 40.31 0.79
CA GLU A 276 35.07 41.69 0.70
C GLU A 276 34.19 41.93 -0.54
N MET A 277 34.33 41.12 -1.60
CA MET A 277 33.48 41.23 -2.79
C MET A 277 32.10 40.61 -2.59
N ALA A 278 31.91 39.75 -1.59
CA ALA A 278 30.63 39.10 -1.31
C ALA A 278 29.60 40.10 -0.76
N ASP A 279 28.32 39.86 -1.03
CA ASP A 279 27.23 40.57 -0.37
C ASP A 279 26.75 39.81 0.87
N VAL A 280 26.93 38.48 0.90
CA VAL A 280 26.65 37.62 2.07
C VAL A 280 27.79 36.62 2.27
N LEU A 281 28.24 36.42 3.51
CA LEU A 281 29.21 35.40 3.89
C LEU A 281 28.53 34.32 4.73
N SER A 282 28.79 33.05 4.41
CA SER A 282 28.27 31.89 5.15
C SER A 282 29.40 30.92 5.49
N PRO A 283 29.90 30.91 6.73
CA PRO A 283 30.94 29.98 7.13
C PRO A 283 30.38 28.57 7.36
N TRP A 284 31.07 27.55 6.85
CA TRP A 284 30.68 26.15 7.09
C TRP A 284 30.91 25.74 8.54
N THR A 285 29.89 25.20 9.19
CA THR A 285 29.91 24.78 10.61
C THR A 285 29.67 23.29 10.88
N PRO A 286 29.06 22.48 10.00
CA PRO A 286 28.98 21.04 10.21
C PRO A 286 30.35 20.42 10.52
N GLY A 287 30.40 19.65 11.61
CA GLY A 287 31.64 19.04 12.12
C GLY A 287 32.56 19.97 12.94
N ARG A 288 32.20 21.24 13.19
CA ARG A 288 33.01 22.19 13.99
C ARG A 288 32.74 22.11 15.50
N TYR A 289 31.56 21.68 15.87
CA TYR A 289 31.09 21.44 17.23
C TYR A 289 30.12 20.26 17.22
N ARG A 290 29.91 19.62 18.37
CA ARG A 290 29.19 18.34 18.47
C ARG A 290 28.11 18.28 19.56
N ASN A 291 27.93 19.36 20.33
CA ASN A 291 26.93 19.45 21.39
C ASN A 291 26.53 20.92 21.65
N PRO A 292 25.42 21.16 22.38
CA PRO A 292 24.93 22.51 22.65
C PRO A 292 25.96 23.43 23.31
N GLU A 293 26.78 22.93 24.25
CA GLU A 293 27.78 23.75 24.94
C GLU A 293 28.92 24.19 24.00
N GLN A 294 29.32 23.35 23.05
CA GLN A 294 30.28 23.70 22.01
C GLN A 294 29.67 24.67 20.99
N ALA A 295 28.40 24.48 20.62
CA ALA A 295 27.70 25.40 19.72
C ALA A 295 27.59 26.81 20.33
N GLN A 296 27.24 26.91 21.62
CA GLN A 296 27.19 28.19 22.33
C GLN A 296 28.57 28.87 22.39
N ARG A 297 29.64 28.12 22.70
CA ARG A 297 31.00 28.66 22.65
C ARG A 297 31.39 29.13 21.26
N HIS A 298 31.00 28.39 20.22
CA HIS A 298 31.25 28.78 18.84
C HIS A 298 30.51 30.07 18.46
N ALA A 299 29.28 30.23 18.94
CA ALA A 299 28.51 31.46 18.73
C ALA A 299 29.21 32.68 19.36
N GLU A 300 29.70 32.55 20.59
CA GLU A 300 30.41 33.62 21.30
C GLU A 300 31.79 33.95 20.72
N GLN A 301 32.55 32.92 20.34
CA GLN A 301 33.95 33.08 19.91
C GLN A 301 34.11 33.30 18.41
N THR A 302 33.14 32.90 17.60
CA THR A 302 33.23 32.95 16.13
C THR A 302 32.07 33.72 15.53
N TRP A 303 30.81 33.29 15.74
CA TRP A 303 29.67 33.95 15.06
C TRP A 303 29.48 35.41 15.45
N GLN A 304 29.61 35.75 16.74
CA GLN A 304 29.42 37.13 17.20
C GLN A 304 30.50 38.08 16.65
N PRO A 305 31.81 37.76 16.71
CA PRO A 305 32.85 38.55 16.03
C PRO A 305 32.68 38.62 14.51
N ASP A 306 32.31 37.50 13.87
CA ASP A 306 32.10 37.45 12.42
C ASP A 306 30.90 38.31 11.97
N GLN A 307 29.80 38.25 12.72
CA GLN A 307 28.64 39.11 12.52
C GLN A 307 29.02 40.59 12.62
N GLN A 308 29.82 40.96 13.63
CA GLN A 308 30.30 42.34 13.80
C GLN A 308 31.18 42.80 12.62
N GLU A 309 32.06 41.92 12.13
CA GLU A 309 32.90 42.19 10.96
C GLU A 309 32.05 42.37 9.69
N CYS A 310 31.09 41.48 9.45
CA CYS A 310 30.15 41.59 8.33
C CYS A 310 29.31 42.87 8.43
N ASP A 311 28.79 43.21 9.60
CA ASP A 311 28.02 44.44 9.82
C ASP A 311 28.89 45.69 9.55
N ALA A 312 30.15 45.69 9.99
CA ALA A 312 31.10 46.78 9.71
C ALA A 312 31.38 46.95 8.21
N ASN A 313 31.43 45.83 7.47
CA ASN A 313 31.65 45.79 6.03
C ASN A 313 30.36 45.90 5.20
N ARG A 314 29.20 46.02 5.85
CA ARG A 314 27.86 46.05 5.23
C ARG A 314 27.54 44.79 4.41
N GLN A 315 28.01 43.64 4.88
CA GLN A 315 27.74 42.33 4.31
C GLN A 315 26.70 41.60 5.17
N GLY A 316 25.89 40.74 4.56
CA GLY A 316 25.07 39.79 5.29
C GLY A 316 25.93 38.68 5.90
N TYR A 317 25.56 38.22 7.09
CA TYR A 317 26.15 37.05 7.71
C TYR A 317 25.09 35.96 7.85
N LEU A 318 25.40 34.79 7.28
CA LEU A 318 24.49 33.64 7.18
C LEU A 318 25.11 32.44 7.91
N PRO A 319 24.94 32.31 9.23
CA PRO A 319 25.45 31.15 9.95
C PRO A 319 24.73 29.88 9.50
N VAL A 320 25.50 28.80 9.44
CA VAL A 320 25.01 27.45 9.13
C VAL A 320 24.65 26.73 10.42
N VAL A 321 23.47 26.11 10.46
CA VAL A 321 22.99 25.24 11.54
C VAL A 321 22.58 23.87 10.97
N PHE A 322 22.66 22.82 11.78
CA PHE A 322 22.40 21.44 11.33
C PHE A 322 21.79 20.56 12.44
N PRO A 323 20.92 19.58 12.09
CA PRO A 323 20.16 18.82 13.08
C PRO A 323 20.99 17.77 13.83
N GLY A 324 22.03 17.26 13.19
CA GLY A 324 22.93 16.19 13.64
C GLY A 324 23.82 15.77 12.46
N PHE A 325 24.68 14.78 12.65
CA PHE A 325 25.60 14.33 11.60
C PHE A 325 26.00 12.86 11.78
N SER A 326 25.97 12.11 10.69
CA SER A 326 26.46 10.73 10.62
C SER A 326 26.80 10.37 9.18
N TRP A 327 27.82 9.53 9.02
CA TRP A 327 28.30 9.07 7.71
C TRP A 327 28.85 7.64 7.79
N PHE A 328 28.27 6.87 8.70
CA PHE A 328 28.62 5.48 8.99
C PHE A 328 28.58 4.64 7.71
N ASN A 329 27.44 4.62 7.00
CA ASN A 329 27.28 3.86 5.78
C ASN A 329 28.07 4.46 4.63
N LEU A 330 28.28 5.77 4.57
CA LEU A 330 29.17 6.40 3.58
C LEU A 330 30.64 5.98 3.79
N ARG A 331 31.10 5.89 5.05
CA ARG A 331 32.45 5.51 5.47
C ARG A 331 32.65 4.02 5.75
N ASN A 332 31.67 3.18 5.41
CA ASN A 332 31.77 1.71 5.48
C ASN A 332 31.96 1.20 6.91
N GLY A 333 31.23 1.80 7.86
CA GLY A 333 31.31 1.51 9.29
C GLY A 333 32.59 1.96 9.97
N GLN A 334 33.45 2.75 9.30
CA GLN A 334 34.70 3.25 9.88
C GLN A 334 34.52 4.49 10.77
N ALA A 335 33.37 5.16 10.66
CA ALA A 335 32.98 6.26 11.53
C ALA A 335 31.85 5.80 12.45
N PRO A 336 31.65 6.41 13.63
CA PRO A 336 30.49 6.15 14.48
C PRO A 336 29.18 6.46 13.75
N LEU A 337 28.15 5.64 14.00
CA LEU A 337 26.76 6.02 13.73
C LEU A 337 26.38 7.09 14.77
N ASP A 338 25.69 8.14 14.35
CA ASP A 338 25.33 9.27 15.22
C ASP A 338 26.54 10.06 15.77
N ASP A 339 27.54 10.32 14.92
CA ASP A 339 28.79 11.01 15.31
C ASP A 339 28.55 12.40 15.93
N ILE A 340 27.44 13.05 15.56
CA ILE A 340 26.87 14.22 16.25
C ILE A 340 25.38 13.96 16.50
N PRO A 341 24.96 13.74 17.75
CA PRO A 341 23.60 13.36 18.09
C PRO A 341 22.61 14.51 17.90
N ARG A 342 21.38 14.17 17.51
CA ARG A 342 20.29 15.13 17.27
C ARG A 342 19.62 15.62 18.56
N LEU A 343 19.65 14.81 19.62
CA LEU A 343 19.16 15.13 20.96
C LEU A 343 17.70 15.60 20.94
N GLU A 344 16.86 14.86 20.22
CA GLU A 344 15.43 15.15 20.05
C GLU A 344 15.16 16.57 19.50
N GLY A 345 16.13 17.15 18.77
CA GLY A 345 16.07 18.50 18.23
C GLY A 345 16.65 19.59 19.13
N GLN A 346 17.03 19.29 20.37
CA GLN A 346 17.68 20.23 21.28
C GLN A 346 19.01 20.73 20.71
N PHE A 347 19.76 19.88 20.00
CA PHE A 347 21.01 20.28 19.36
C PHE A 347 20.79 21.36 18.29
N LEU A 348 19.82 21.16 17.39
CA LEU A 348 19.45 22.14 16.36
C LEU A 348 18.94 23.45 16.98
N TRP A 349 18.01 23.36 17.94
CA TRP A 349 17.41 24.52 18.58
C TRP A 349 18.44 25.39 19.30
N SER A 350 19.41 24.77 19.98
CA SER A 350 20.49 25.49 20.66
C SER A 350 21.31 26.35 19.69
N GLN A 351 21.60 25.85 18.49
CA GLN A 351 22.32 26.58 17.45
C GLN A 351 21.50 27.76 16.92
N ILE A 352 20.20 27.55 16.66
CA ILE A 352 19.28 28.58 16.17
C ILE A 352 19.22 29.76 17.16
N VAL A 353 19.02 29.46 18.45
CA VAL A 353 18.96 30.49 19.50
C VAL A 353 20.30 31.18 19.67
N ALA A 354 21.41 30.44 19.63
CA ALA A 354 22.76 31.00 19.74
C ALA A 354 23.07 31.93 18.55
N ALA A 355 22.69 31.55 17.32
CA ALA A 355 22.84 32.39 16.13
C ALA A 355 22.01 33.67 16.23
N LYS A 356 20.75 33.60 16.66
CA LYS A 356 19.90 34.78 16.91
C LYS A 356 20.52 35.71 17.97
N LYS A 357 21.04 35.15 19.07
CA LYS A 357 21.74 35.91 20.12
C LYS A 357 23.04 36.55 19.63
N ALA A 358 23.74 35.91 18.68
CA ALA A 358 24.92 36.46 18.04
C ALA A 358 24.60 37.62 17.06
N GLY A 359 23.33 37.85 16.73
CA GLY A 359 22.87 38.94 15.87
C GLY A 359 22.46 38.51 14.47
N ALA A 360 22.36 37.20 14.19
CA ALA A 360 22.01 36.69 12.87
C ALA A 360 20.60 37.15 12.44
N LYS A 361 20.50 37.59 11.19
CA LYS A 361 19.24 38.03 10.54
C LYS A 361 18.74 37.05 9.48
N MET A 362 19.49 36.00 9.23
CA MET A 362 19.25 34.97 8.22
C MET A 362 19.90 33.68 8.71
N LEU A 363 19.34 32.53 8.38
CA LEU A 363 19.90 31.22 8.76
C LEU A 363 19.98 30.31 7.54
N TYR A 364 21.07 29.54 7.45
CA TYR A 364 21.20 28.44 6.51
C TYR A 364 21.08 27.12 7.25
N VAL A 365 20.14 26.27 6.86
CA VAL A 365 20.00 24.92 7.41
C VAL A 365 20.69 23.91 6.49
N ALA A 366 21.72 23.25 7.03
CA ALA A 366 22.40 22.12 6.39
C ALA A 366 21.81 20.81 6.95
N MET A 367 20.92 20.12 6.25
CA MET A 367 20.36 20.34 4.90
C MET A 367 18.89 19.90 4.84
N PHE A 368 18.19 20.17 3.74
CA PHE A 368 16.83 19.65 3.54
C PHE A 368 16.79 18.13 3.35
N ASP A 369 17.55 17.61 2.37
CA ASP A 369 17.43 16.23 1.84
C ASP A 369 18.71 15.37 1.96
N GLU A 370 19.78 15.86 2.59
CA GLU A 370 21.09 15.17 2.66
C GLU A 370 21.09 14.02 3.69
N VAL A 371 20.58 12.87 3.25
CA VAL A 371 20.47 11.64 4.06
C VAL A 371 21.75 10.81 4.14
N ASP A 372 22.73 11.06 3.28
CA ASP A 372 24.06 10.41 3.29
C ASP A 372 25.03 10.93 4.34
N GLU A 373 24.84 12.17 4.78
CA GLU A 373 25.55 12.74 5.95
C GLU A 373 24.64 12.92 7.17
N ALA A 374 23.41 12.39 7.09
CA ALA A 374 22.36 12.48 8.10
C ALA A 374 22.11 13.91 8.62
N THR A 375 22.28 14.91 7.77
CA THR A 375 21.99 16.32 8.06
C THR A 375 20.58 16.74 7.59
N ALA A 376 19.84 15.84 6.93
CA ALA A 376 18.48 16.08 6.43
C ALA A 376 17.48 16.47 7.54
N ILE A 377 16.58 17.41 7.22
CA ILE A 377 15.45 17.82 8.09
C ILE A 377 14.08 17.36 7.58
N PHE A 378 13.99 16.87 6.34
CA PHE A 378 12.74 16.36 5.77
C PHE A 378 12.23 15.09 6.47
N LYS A 379 11.06 14.58 6.08
CA LYS A 379 10.42 13.47 6.80
C LYS A 379 11.23 12.16 6.64
N CYS A 380 11.70 11.60 7.76
CA CYS A 380 12.42 10.32 7.82
C CYS A 380 11.68 9.34 8.72
N THR A 381 11.78 8.05 8.41
CA THR A 381 11.10 6.99 9.17
C THR A 381 11.87 6.61 10.43
N ASN A 382 11.14 6.22 11.48
CA ASN A 382 11.70 5.53 12.65
C ASN A 382 11.80 4.01 12.47
N ASP A 383 11.30 3.48 11.36
CA ASP A 383 11.43 2.07 10.96
C ASP A 383 12.20 1.94 9.63
N PRO A 384 13.51 2.32 9.62
CA PRO A 384 14.34 2.16 8.44
C PRO A 384 14.52 0.67 8.10
N PRO A 385 14.82 0.33 6.85
CA PRO A 385 14.95 -1.07 6.46
C PRO A 385 16.16 -1.75 7.09
N GLN A 386 16.12 -3.07 7.13
CA GLN A 386 17.16 -3.89 7.75
C GLN A 386 18.14 -4.42 6.70
N GLY A 387 19.43 -4.46 7.04
CA GLY A 387 20.48 -5.04 6.19
C GLY A 387 21.72 -5.41 6.98
N ARG A 388 22.32 -6.57 6.65
CA ARG A 388 23.45 -7.16 7.39
C ARG A 388 24.71 -6.30 7.50
N ASP A 389 24.88 -5.35 6.56
CA ASP A 389 26.09 -4.52 6.40
C ASP A 389 25.74 -3.02 6.34
N ALA A 390 24.60 -2.60 6.91
CA ALA A 390 24.14 -1.22 6.92
C ALA A 390 23.41 -0.91 8.23
N GLU A 391 23.69 0.24 8.84
CA GLU A 391 22.99 0.72 10.04
C GLU A 391 22.38 2.10 9.76
N PHE A 392 21.14 2.33 10.17
CA PHE A 392 20.42 3.58 9.90
C PHE A 392 20.05 4.29 11.20
N LEU A 393 20.09 5.61 11.17
CA LEU A 393 19.53 6.48 12.19
C LEU A 393 18.01 6.57 12.05
N THR A 394 17.37 6.89 13.17
CA THR A 394 15.94 7.19 13.27
C THR A 394 15.77 8.65 13.72
N TYR A 395 14.53 9.13 13.77
CA TYR A 395 14.17 10.39 14.41
C TYR A 395 13.89 10.21 15.91
N GLU A 396 14.65 9.32 16.55
CA GLU A 396 14.60 9.11 18.01
C GLU A 396 13.19 8.73 18.52
N GLY A 397 12.35 8.13 17.66
CA GLY A 397 10.96 7.77 17.98
C GLY A 397 9.95 8.93 17.87
N LEU A 398 10.40 10.11 17.44
CA LEU A 398 9.58 11.31 17.27
C LEU A 398 8.82 11.30 15.94
N PRO A 399 7.72 12.07 15.78
CA PRO A 399 7.02 12.21 14.50
C PRO A 399 7.98 12.56 13.35
N SER A 400 7.74 12.01 12.16
CA SER A 400 8.65 12.16 11.02
C SER A 400 8.80 13.62 10.56
N ASP A 401 7.87 14.50 10.92
CA ASP A 401 7.91 15.94 10.62
C ASP A 401 8.56 16.84 11.69
N HIS A 402 9.14 16.24 12.75
CA HIS A 402 9.68 16.97 13.91
C HIS A 402 10.68 18.08 13.56
N TYR A 403 11.67 17.79 12.71
CA TYR A 403 12.70 18.79 12.35
C TYR A 403 12.17 19.87 11.40
N LEU A 404 11.15 19.58 10.59
CA LEU A 404 10.46 20.60 9.78
C LEU A 404 9.75 21.61 10.69
N LYS A 405 9.07 21.15 11.75
CA LYS A 405 8.44 22.02 12.76
C LYS A 405 9.46 22.91 13.47
N ILE A 406 10.60 22.37 13.89
CA ILE A 406 11.66 23.16 14.56
C ILE A 406 12.18 24.27 13.64
N VAL A 407 12.42 23.95 12.36
CA VAL A 407 12.91 24.94 11.38
C VAL A 407 11.84 26.00 11.09
N GLY A 408 10.57 25.63 11.05
CA GLY A 408 9.45 26.57 11.01
C GLY A 408 9.45 27.56 12.17
N ARG A 409 9.67 27.06 13.40
CA ARG A 409 9.82 27.92 14.58
C ARG A 409 11.08 28.78 14.53
N ALA A 410 12.16 28.31 13.90
CA ALA A 410 13.35 29.11 13.67
C ALA A 410 13.04 30.35 12.83
N ALA A 411 12.19 30.21 11.80
CA ALA A 411 11.77 31.32 10.95
C ALA A 411 10.95 32.36 11.74
N GLN A 412 10.04 31.90 12.60
CA GLN A 412 9.28 32.76 13.52
C GLN A 412 10.20 33.49 14.51
N LEU A 413 11.17 32.79 15.11
CA LEU A 413 12.13 33.38 16.04
C LEU A 413 13.01 34.43 15.34
N LEU A 414 13.44 34.15 14.12
CA LEU A 414 14.27 35.06 13.34
C LEU A 414 13.55 36.38 13.07
N ARG A 415 12.24 36.32 12.80
CA ARG A 415 11.33 37.46 12.60
C ARG A 415 10.77 38.07 13.88
N ASP A 416 11.26 37.64 15.05
CA ASP A 416 10.84 38.13 16.37
C ASP A 416 9.34 37.89 16.68
N GLU A 417 8.73 36.89 16.04
CA GLU A 417 7.34 36.47 16.26
C GLU A 417 7.18 35.63 17.53
N ILE A 418 8.26 34.95 17.95
CA ILE A 418 8.36 34.18 19.19
C ILE A 418 9.61 34.57 19.98
N ALA A 419 9.58 34.41 21.29
CA ALA A 419 10.72 34.69 22.16
C ALA A 419 11.75 33.54 22.13
N PRO A 420 13.06 33.83 22.27
CA PRO A 420 14.08 32.79 22.39
C PRO A 420 13.92 32.03 23.71
N THR A 421 13.91 30.70 23.65
CA THR A 421 13.92 29.82 24.83
C THR A 421 15.27 29.10 24.96
N GLU A 422 15.71 28.80 26.18
CA GLU A 422 16.99 28.09 26.38
C GLU A 422 16.92 26.61 26.03
N THR A 423 15.76 25.99 26.24
CA THR A 423 15.46 24.61 25.84
C THR A 423 14.31 24.58 24.85
N LEU A 424 14.26 23.54 24.03
CA LEU A 424 13.11 23.28 23.17
C LEU A 424 11.87 23.05 24.08
N PRO A 425 10.80 23.85 23.96
CA PRO A 425 9.59 23.67 24.76
C PRO A 425 8.97 22.29 24.55
N LYS A 426 8.72 21.57 25.64
CA LYS A 426 8.08 20.24 25.62
C LYS A 426 6.69 20.27 24.97
N GLU A 427 5.99 21.39 25.07
CA GLU A 427 4.70 21.64 24.43
C GLU A 427 4.77 21.56 22.89
N TRP A 428 5.96 21.76 22.31
CA TRP A 428 6.21 21.59 20.87
C TRP A 428 6.61 20.14 20.53
N MET A 429 6.86 19.29 21.53
CA MET A 429 7.22 17.88 21.40
C MET A 429 6.04 16.92 21.63
N THR A 430 5.03 17.32 22.39
CA THR A 430 3.79 16.54 22.61
C THR A 430 2.60 17.15 21.87
N ALA A 431 1.84 16.34 21.12
CA ALA A 431 0.50 16.69 20.70
C ALA A 431 -0.40 16.80 21.95
N GLN A 432 -0.68 18.03 22.44
CA GLN A 432 -1.56 18.21 23.58
C GLN A 432 -3.03 18.32 23.16
N VAL A 433 -3.78 17.31 23.60
CA VAL A 433 -5.14 17.43 24.14
C VAL A 433 -5.07 18.35 25.36
N GLY A 434 -5.81 19.46 25.36
CA GLY A 434 -5.85 20.41 26.48
C GLY A 434 -6.97 20.10 27.46
N THR A 435 -6.63 19.86 28.72
CA THR A 435 -7.54 19.88 29.87
C THR A 435 -7.57 21.27 30.49
N SER A 436 -8.75 21.82 30.79
CA SER A 436 -8.90 22.98 31.67
C SER A 436 -9.80 22.64 32.86
N GLU A 437 -9.26 22.80 34.07
CA GLU A 437 -9.98 22.75 35.33
C GLU A 437 -11.04 23.85 35.44
N SER A 438 -12.22 23.53 35.97
CA SER A 438 -13.02 24.45 36.79
C SER A 438 -13.96 23.64 37.70
N GLY A 439 -14.05 24.06 38.96
CA GLY A 439 -14.68 23.32 40.04
C GLY A 439 -16.16 23.63 40.32
N ASP A 440 -16.58 23.01 41.42
CA ASP A 440 -17.79 23.20 42.25
C ASP A 440 -19.10 22.49 41.85
N ALA A 441 -19.18 21.26 42.38
CA ALA A 441 -20.27 20.60 43.10
C ALA A 441 -21.71 21.21 43.07
N ALA A 442 -22.64 20.36 42.65
CA ALA A 442 -23.97 20.27 43.25
C ALA A 442 -24.42 18.80 43.28
N SER A 443 -24.71 18.33 44.50
CA SER A 443 -25.20 16.99 44.85
C SER A 443 -26.69 16.82 44.55
N ASP A 444 -27.09 15.65 44.03
CA ASP A 444 -28.36 15.00 44.35
C ASP A 444 -28.34 13.49 43.98
N PRO A 445 -29.23 12.66 44.56
CA PRO A 445 -28.87 11.33 45.08
C PRO A 445 -29.07 10.18 44.09
N VAL A 446 -28.12 9.24 44.06
CA VAL A 446 -28.18 8.04 43.22
C VAL A 446 -28.95 6.91 43.91
N GLN A 447 -29.85 6.31 43.13
CA GLN A 447 -30.76 5.21 43.44
C GLN A 447 -30.05 3.85 43.70
N PRO A 448 -30.74 2.88 44.36
CA PRO A 448 -30.18 1.59 44.81
C PRO A 448 -29.64 0.62 43.74
N THR A 449 -29.73 0.91 42.44
CA THR A 449 -29.13 0.11 41.36
C THR A 449 -27.62 0.30 41.24
N ALA A 450 -27.11 1.52 41.43
CA ALA A 450 -25.68 1.83 41.30
C ALA A 450 -24.80 1.16 42.38
N LEU A 451 -25.36 0.87 43.56
CA LEU A 451 -24.64 0.20 44.64
C LEU A 451 -24.37 -1.28 44.34
N LYS A 452 -25.28 -1.97 43.63
CA LYS A 452 -25.09 -3.36 43.21
C LYS A 452 -24.09 -3.46 42.05
N GLU A 453 -24.14 -2.53 41.12
CA GLU A 453 -23.20 -2.45 39.99
C GLU A 453 -21.78 -2.12 40.46
N LYS A 454 -21.62 -1.14 41.36
CA LYS A 454 -20.31 -0.81 41.94
C LYS A 454 -19.69 -1.98 42.72
N GLN A 455 -20.53 -2.82 43.34
CA GLN A 455 -20.08 -3.99 44.08
C GLN A 455 -19.64 -5.14 43.14
N LEU A 456 -20.37 -5.39 42.05
CA LEU A 456 -19.99 -6.40 41.06
C LEU A 456 -18.68 -6.06 40.34
N VAL A 457 -18.51 -4.80 39.92
CA VAL A 457 -17.25 -4.30 39.36
C VAL A 457 -16.10 -4.40 40.37
N SER A 458 -16.37 -4.14 41.65
CA SER A 458 -15.37 -4.29 42.72
C SER A 458 -14.93 -5.75 42.93
N ASP A 459 -15.86 -6.71 42.83
CA ASP A 459 -15.54 -8.13 42.99
C ASP A 459 -14.72 -8.66 41.80
N ASP A 460 -15.11 -8.31 40.57
CA ASP A 460 -14.36 -8.65 39.34
C ASP A 460 -12.94 -8.05 39.35
N LEU A 461 -12.78 -6.80 39.78
CA LEU A 461 -11.48 -6.15 39.90
C LEU A 461 -10.58 -6.80 40.95
N SER A 462 -11.16 -7.27 42.06
CA SER A 462 -10.41 -8.01 43.08
C SER A 462 -9.85 -9.31 42.51
N ALA A 463 -10.66 -10.06 41.75
CA ALA A 463 -10.23 -11.31 41.12
C ALA A 463 -9.10 -11.09 40.09
N ILE A 464 -9.21 -10.05 39.25
CA ILE A 464 -8.17 -9.70 38.28
C ILE A 464 -6.89 -9.27 39.00
N ARG A 465 -7.01 -8.45 40.06
CA ARG A 465 -5.85 -8.00 40.84
C ARG A 465 -5.11 -9.15 41.50
N GLU A 466 -5.83 -10.11 42.08
CA GLU A 466 -5.24 -11.32 42.67
C GLU A 466 -4.50 -12.14 41.60
N PHE A 467 -5.13 -12.36 40.44
CA PHE A 467 -4.49 -13.04 39.32
C PHE A 467 -3.22 -12.32 38.83
N VAL A 468 -3.27 -11.01 38.60
CA VAL A 468 -2.10 -10.22 38.16
C VAL A 468 -0.99 -10.30 39.19
N SER A 469 -1.32 -10.14 40.48
CA SER A 469 -0.36 -10.23 41.58
C SER A 469 0.33 -11.59 41.64
N ASP A 470 -0.43 -12.67 41.49
CA ASP A 470 0.08 -14.03 41.69
C ASP A 470 0.77 -14.62 40.46
N GLN A 471 0.39 -14.17 39.25
CA GLN A 471 0.77 -14.82 37.99
C GLN A 471 1.56 -13.93 37.02
N CYS A 472 1.49 -12.61 37.15
CA CYS A 472 2.03 -11.69 36.13
C CYS A 472 3.14 -10.76 36.63
N LEU A 473 3.11 -10.32 37.90
CA LEU A 473 4.00 -9.27 38.40
C LEU A 473 5.49 -9.69 38.45
N ASP A 474 5.81 -10.98 38.44
CA ASP A 474 7.21 -11.43 38.40
C ASP A 474 7.96 -10.96 37.14
N CYS A 475 7.25 -10.85 36.00
CA CYS A 475 7.81 -10.40 34.71
C CYS A 475 7.33 -8.99 34.30
N HIS A 476 6.17 -8.56 34.78
CA HIS A 476 5.51 -7.30 34.36
C HIS A 476 5.56 -6.21 35.44
N THR A 477 6.72 -6.03 36.10
CA THR A 477 6.92 -4.98 37.11
C THR A 477 8.14 -4.11 36.80
N GLY A 478 7.95 -2.79 36.80
CA GLY A 478 9.02 -1.80 36.74
C GLY A 478 9.63 -1.57 35.35
N ASN A 479 10.78 -0.89 35.29
CA ASN A 479 11.38 -0.39 34.04
C ASN A 479 11.89 -1.49 33.09
N ASP A 480 12.10 -2.71 33.59
CA ASP A 480 12.54 -3.87 32.81
C ASP A 480 11.39 -4.84 32.50
N ALA A 481 10.13 -4.40 32.68
CA ALA A 481 8.95 -5.22 32.44
C ALA A 481 8.91 -5.78 31.01
N GLU A 482 8.58 -7.07 30.89
CA GLU A 482 8.54 -7.74 29.59
C GLU A 482 7.54 -7.06 28.65
N ALA A 483 7.92 -6.96 27.36
CA ALA A 483 7.18 -6.26 26.32
C ALA A 483 6.83 -4.78 26.63
N GLY A 484 7.49 -4.16 27.62
CA GLY A 484 7.23 -2.78 28.03
C GLY A 484 5.90 -2.59 28.76
N LEU A 485 5.27 -3.66 29.25
CA LEU A 485 3.98 -3.64 29.96
C LEU A 485 4.20 -3.75 31.47
N ASP A 486 4.12 -2.63 32.19
CA ASP A 486 4.21 -2.57 33.65
C ASP A 486 2.81 -2.66 34.30
N LEU A 487 2.42 -3.87 34.71
CA LEU A 487 1.12 -4.13 35.33
C LEU A 487 1.06 -3.66 36.79
N HIS A 488 2.20 -3.41 37.44
CA HIS A 488 2.21 -2.83 38.78
C HIS A 488 1.76 -1.35 38.78
N ALA A 489 1.97 -0.65 37.66
CA ALA A 489 1.54 0.73 37.48
C ALA A 489 0.03 0.87 37.17
N PHE A 490 -0.68 -0.23 36.91
CA PHE A 490 -2.10 -0.20 36.59
C PHE A 490 -2.90 0.12 37.86
N ASP A 491 -3.83 1.07 37.75
CA ASP A 491 -4.78 1.35 38.82
C ASP A 491 -5.95 0.35 38.73
N PHE A 492 -6.20 -0.36 39.83
CA PHE A 492 -7.32 -1.31 39.97
C PHE A 492 -8.48 -0.69 40.75
N GLY A 493 -8.51 0.63 40.89
CA GLY A 493 -9.59 1.38 41.51
C GLY A 493 -10.85 1.36 40.66
N ALA A 494 -11.99 1.00 41.29
CA ALA A 494 -13.28 0.91 40.61
C ALA A 494 -13.72 2.21 39.91
N ASP A 495 -13.22 3.37 40.35
CA ASP A 495 -13.59 4.66 39.78
C ASP A 495 -12.97 4.88 38.38
N GLN A 496 -11.82 4.28 38.04
CA GLN A 496 -11.20 4.39 36.71
C GLN A 496 -12.04 3.71 35.61
N PHE A 497 -12.64 2.57 35.93
CA PHE A 497 -13.47 1.78 35.00
C PHE A 497 -14.82 2.43 34.68
N THR A 498 -15.16 3.53 35.37
CA THR A 498 -16.37 4.32 35.09
C THR A 498 -16.07 5.60 34.30
N GLN A 499 -14.80 5.84 33.93
CA GLN A 499 -14.41 7.01 33.15
C GLN A 499 -14.46 6.73 31.63
N PRO A 500 -14.83 7.72 30.80
CA PRO A 500 -14.83 7.58 29.34
C PRO A 500 -13.45 7.28 28.72
N ASP A 501 -12.36 7.72 29.36
CA ASP A 501 -10.97 7.63 28.89
C ASP A 501 -10.21 6.39 29.43
N PHE A 502 -10.94 5.42 29.99
CA PHE A 502 -10.39 4.15 30.43
C PHE A 502 -9.56 3.47 29.31
N ALA A 503 -8.37 2.98 29.68
CA ALA A 503 -7.36 2.38 28.81
C ALA A 503 -7.76 0.98 28.30
N THR A 504 -8.88 0.91 27.57
CA THR A 504 -9.47 -0.34 27.05
C THR A 504 -8.53 -1.12 26.14
N ALA A 505 -7.60 -0.45 25.45
CA ALA A 505 -6.71 -1.07 24.50
C ALA A 505 -5.76 -2.11 25.14
N GLU A 506 -5.12 -1.74 26.24
CA GLU A 506 -4.19 -2.57 26.98
C GLU A 506 -4.91 -3.78 27.60
N TRP A 507 -6.11 -3.56 28.14
CA TRP A 507 -6.92 -4.64 28.73
C TRP A 507 -7.44 -5.64 27.69
N GLU A 508 -7.84 -5.19 26.50
CA GLU A 508 -8.21 -6.07 25.38
C GLU A 508 -7.01 -6.92 24.91
N GLN A 509 -5.79 -6.36 24.93
CA GLN A 509 -4.57 -7.11 24.62
C GLN A 509 -4.26 -8.18 25.70
N ILE A 510 -4.38 -7.82 26.98
CA ILE A 510 -4.21 -8.76 28.11
C ILE A 510 -5.23 -9.90 27.99
N LEU A 511 -6.51 -9.56 27.81
CA LEU A 511 -7.58 -10.55 27.63
C LEU A 511 -7.26 -11.50 26.47
N ARG A 512 -6.77 -11.00 25.33
CA ARG A 512 -6.42 -11.83 24.18
C ARG A 512 -5.28 -12.82 24.47
N ARG A 513 -4.22 -12.39 25.15
CA ARG A 513 -3.07 -13.25 25.49
C ARG A 513 -3.42 -14.28 26.58
N VAL A 514 -4.19 -13.88 27.59
CA VAL A 514 -4.70 -14.79 28.63
C VAL A 514 -5.71 -15.78 28.02
N ASN A 515 -6.60 -15.32 27.12
CA ASN A 515 -7.58 -16.20 26.50
C ASN A 515 -6.94 -17.24 25.56
N THR A 516 -5.81 -16.93 24.95
CA THR A 516 -5.05 -17.90 24.14
C THR A 516 -4.05 -18.72 24.95
N ARG A 517 -3.99 -18.52 26.27
CA ARG A 517 -3.10 -19.22 27.22
C ARG A 517 -1.62 -19.01 26.90
N GLN A 518 -1.31 -17.88 26.27
CA GLN A 518 0.07 -17.43 26.06
C GLN A 518 0.64 -16.77 27.31
N MET A 519 -0.24 -16.31 28.20
CA MET A 519 0.12 -15.68 29.46
C MET A 519 -0.64 -16.33 30.63
N PRO A 520 0.07 -16.75 31.71
CA PRO A 520 1.54 -16.86 31.79
C PRO A 520 2.12 -17.78 30.68
N PRO A 521 3.41 -17.67 30.32
CA PRO A 521 4.00 -18.56 29.30
C PRO A 521 4.14 -20.01 29.81
N PRO A 522 4.14 -21.04 28.94
CA PRO A 522 4.18 -22.45 29.35
C PRO A 522 5.36 -22.86 30.23
N ASP A 523 6.50 -22.17 30.11
CA ASP A 523 7.71 -22.41 30.92
C ASP A 523 7.60 -21.87 32.36
N TYR A 524 6.51 -21.15 32.66
CA TYR A 524 6.12 -20.68 33.99
C TYR A 524 4.89 -21.44 34.50
N GLY A 525 4.65 -21.42 35.81
CA GLY A 525 3.52 -22.13 36.42
C GLY A 525 2.19 -21.72 35.80
N GLN A 526 1.56 -22.61 35.04
CA GLN A 526 0.26 -22.36 34.42
C GLN A 526 -0.87 -22.46 35.47
N PRO A 527 -1.78 -21.47 35.53
CA PRO A 527 -3.05 -21.59 36.24
C PRO A 527 -3.87 -22.80 35.77
N ASP A 528 -4.79 -23.28 36.61
CA ASP A 528 -5.77 -24.25 36.15
C ASP A 528 -6.84 -23.59 35.25
N GLU A 529 -7.56 -24.40 34.46
CA GLU A 529 -8.60 -23.89 33.54
C GLU A 529 -9.74 -23.18 34.27
N THR A 530 -9.98 -23.50 35.55
CA THR A 530 -10.99 -22.80 36.36
C THR A 530 -10.56 -21.36 36.62
N THR A 531 -9.29 -21.16 36.98
CA THR A 531 -8.68 -19.85 37.22
C THR A 531 -8.66 -19.02 35.94
N TYR A 532 -8.24 -19.62 34.80
CA TYR A 532 -8.32 -18.96 33.49
C TYR A 532 -9.74 -18.52 33.12
N SER A 533 -10.72 -19.40 33.32
CA SER A 533 -12.12 -19.10 33.02
C SER A 533 -12.68 -17.99 33.91
N GLN A 534 -12.29 -17.95 35.19
CA GLN A 534 -12.71 -16.90 36.13
C GLN A 534 -12.12 -15.53 35.74
N VAL A 535 -10.80 -15.44 35.54
CA VAL A 535 -10.17 -14.15 35.23
C VAL A 535 -10.61 -13.61 33.87
N THR A 536 -10.74 -14.46 32.85
CA THR A 536 -11.24 -14.04 31.53
C THR A 536 -12.69 -13.58 31.60
N ALA A 537 -13.54 -14.27 32.37
CA ALA A 537 -14.92 -13.83 32.59
C ALA A 537 -15.00 -12.46 33.27
N SER A 538 -14.18 -12.20 34.30
CA SER A 538 -14.12 -10.89 34.97
C SER A 538 -13.59 -9.78 34.05
N LEU A 539 -12.55 -10.05 33.25
CA LEU A 539 -12.04 -9.09 32.25
C LEU A 539 -13.11 -8.75 31.21
N VAL A 540 -13.80 -9.76 30.68
CA VAL A 540 -14.90 -9.57 29.71
C VAL A 540 -16.05 -8.79 30.34
N SER A 541 -16.44 -9.11 31.58
CA SER A 541 -17.50 -8.43 32.34
C SER A 541 -17.24 -6.92 32.41
N ILE A 542 -16.02 -6.54 32.79
CA ILE A 542 -15.62 -5.13 32.92
C ILE A 542 -15.60 -4.41 31.57
N LEU A 543 -14.95 -5.00 30.56
CA LEU A 543 -14.82 -4.39 29.23
C LEU A 543 -16.20 -4.24 28.55
N ASP A 544 -17.06 -5.24 28.68
CA ASP A 544 -18.41 -5.19 28.13
C ASP A 544 -19.29 -4.18 28.89
N HIS A 545 -19.12 -4.03 30.20
CA HIS A 545 -19.85 -3.04 31.01
C HIS A 545 -19.43 -1.61 30.64
N HIS A 546 -18.12 -1.36 30.50
CA HIS A 546 -17.59 -0.07 30.05
C HIS A 546 -18.15 0.31 28.68
N ALA A 547 -18.11 -0.62 27.72
CA ALA A 547 -18.64 -0.39 26.36
C ALA A 547 -20.15 -0.12 26.32
N GLN A 548 -20.94 -0.67 27.26
CA GLN A 548 -22.36 -0.35 27.36
C GLN A 548 -22.61 1.09 27.83
N GLN A 549 -21.76 1.61 28.71
CA GLN A 549 -21.85 3.00 29.20
C GLN A 549 -21.32 3.99 28.16
N PHE A 550 -20.21 3.64 27.50
CA PHE A 550 -19.47 4.46 26.55
C PHE A 550 -19.36 3.75 25.18
N PRO A 551 -20.47 3.62 24.42
CA PRO A 551 -20.46 2.91 23.14
C PRO A 551 -19.59 3.65 22.10
N ARG A 552 -18.69 2.90 21.47
CA ARG A 552 -17.78 3.39 20.43
C ARG A 552 -17.89 2.50 19.19
N PRO A 553 -18.75 2.85 18.21
CA PRO A 553 -18.87 2.08 16.97
C PRO A 553 -17.68 2.27 16.00
N GLY A 554 -16.73 3.13 16.36
CA GLY A 554 -15.57 3.47 15.55
C GLY A 554 -15.88 4.44 14.42
N ARG A 555 -14.81 4.94 13.78
CA ARG A 555 -14.90 5.85 12.64
C ARG A 555 -14.78 5.09 11.34
N VAL A 556 -15.67 5.37 10.40
CA VAL A 556 -15.55 4.91 9.01
C VAL A 556 -15.39 6.16 8.15
N GLY A 557 -14.46 6.14 7.19
CA GLY A 557 -14.24 7.24 6.26
C GLY A 557 -15.56 7.64 5.58
N ALA A 558 -15.85 8.94 5.50
CA ALA A 558 -17.11 9.43 4.94
C ALA A 558 -17.27 9.10 3.45
N MET A 559 -16.15 8.86 2.76
CA MET A 559 -16.11 8.43 1.36
C MET A 559 -15.11 7.31 1.19
N ARG A 560 -15.53 6.24 0.52
CA ARG A 560 -14.64 5.12 0.19
C ARG A 560 -14.85 4.66 -1.25
N ARG A 561 -13.81 4.70 -2.06
CA ARG A 561 -13.83 4.24 -3.46
C ARG A 561 -14.13 2.74 -3.52
N MET A 562 -14.80 2.31 -4.59
CA MET A 562 -14.89 0.89 -4.93
C MET A 562 -13.53 0.32 -5.34
N THR A 563 -13.19 -0.87 -4.86
CA THR A 563 -12.01 -1.62 -5.33
C THR A 563 -12.19 -2.05 -6.80
N ARG A 564 -11.13 -2.47 -7.48
CA ARG A 564 -11.21 -3.05 -8.84
C ARG A 564 -12.25 -4.16 -8.94
N VAL A 565 -12.30 -5.03 -7.93
CA VAL A 565 -13.23 -6.17 -7.89
C VAL A 565 -14.67 -5.69 -7.71
N GLU A 566 -14.89 -4.73 -6.82
CA GLU A 566 -16.20 -4.12 -6.60
C GLU A 566 -16.68 -3.36 -7.84
N TYR A 567 -15.81 -2.60 -8.51
CA TYR A 567 -16.12 -1.91 -9.77
C TYR A 567 -16.52 -2.92 -10.86
N GLN A 568 -15.75 -3.99 -11.03
CA GLN A 568 -16.07 -5.06 -11.99
C GLN A 568 -17.44 -5.72 -11.72
N ASN A 569 -17.72 -6.04 -10.46
CA ASN A 569 -19.01 -6.62 -10.07
C ASN A 569 -20.16 -5.62 -10.23
N ALA A 570 -19.93 -4.34 -9.90
CA ALA A 570 -20.92 -3.28 -10.05
C ALA A 570 -21.30 -3.08 -11.53
N ILE A 571 -20.32 -3.09 -12.45
CA ILE A 571 -20.59 -3.05 -13.90
C ILE A 571 -21.38 -4.27 -14.35
N ARG A 572 -21.02 -5.47 -13.87
CA ARG A 572 -21.77 -6.70 -14.17
C ARG A 572 -23.22 -6.60 -13.71
N ASP A 573 -23.46 -6.14 -12.48
CA ASP A 573 -24.80 -6.15 -11.90
C ASP A 573 -25.66 -4.97 -12.38
N LEU A 574 -25.04 -3.86 -12.77
CA LEU A 574 -25.72 -2.69 -13.35
C LEU A 574 -26.05 -2.88 -14.83
N LEU A 575 -25.10 -3.36 -15.63
CA LEU A 575 -25.15 -3.34 -17.09
C LEU A 575 -25.14 -4.74 -17.73
N ALA A 576 -25.07 -5.83 -16.95
CA ALA A 576 -24.91 -7.20 -17.46
C ALA A 576 -23.70 -7.39 -18.40
N VAL A 577 -22.66 -6.56 -18.25
CA VAL A 577 -21.40 -6.65 -18.99
C VAL A 577 -20.31 -7.19 -18.07
N THR A 578 -19.59 -8.22 -18.51
CA THR A 578 -18.41 -8.72 -17.79
C THR A 578 -17.16 -8.05 -18.35
N ILE A 579 -16.35 -7.49 -17.45
CA ILE A 579 -15.06 -6.89 -17.77
C ILE A 579 -13.96 -7.54 -16.94
N ASP A 580 -12.71 -7.39 -17.39
CA ASP A 580 -11.55 -7.56 -16.53
C ASP A 580 -11.08 -6.16 -16.09
N ALA A 581 -11.36 -5.78 -14.85
CA ALA A 581 -10.95 -4.48 -14.33
C ALA A 581 -9.41 -4.31 -14.31
N SER A 582 -8.65 -5.41 -14.42
CA SER A 582 -7.20 -5.35 -14.43
C SER A 582 -6.60 -4.72 -15.69
N ASP A 583 -7.35 -4.75 -16.80
CA ASP A 583 -6.99 -4.10 -18.06
C ASP A 583 -7.17 -2.57 -18.03
N TYR A 584 -7.94 -2.05 -17.08
CA TYR A 584 -8.38 -0.65 -17.07
C TYR A 584 -7.80 0.15 -15.89
N LEU A 585 -7.89 -0.40 -14.69
CA LEU A 585 -7.51 0.28 -13.44
C LEU A 585 -6.19 -0.31 -12.92
N PRO A 586 -5.43 0.30 -12.00
CA PRO A 586 -4.27 -0.34 -11.34
C PRO A 586 -4.70 -1.18 -10.11
N LYS A 587 -3.80 -2.03 -9.58
CA LYS A 587 -4.09 -2.91 -8.43
C LYS A 587 -4.28 -2.08 -7.16
N ASP A 588 -5.32 -2.39 -6.38
CA ASP A 588 -5.54 -1.80 -5.07
C ASP A 588 -4.52 -2.35 -4.05
N GLU A 589 -4.09 -1.50 -3.12
CA GLU A 589 -3.19 -1.90 -2.03
C GLU A 589 -3.96 -2.65 -0.95
N SER A 590 -3.29 -3.63 -0.31
CA SER A 590 -3.88 -4.40 0.78
C SER A 590 -3.37 -3.86 2.12
N SER A 591 -4.28 -3.63 3.06
CA SER A 591 -3.98 -3.28 4.45
C SER A 591 -4.74 -4.24 5.37
N HIS A 592 -4.13 -4.66 6.48
CA HIS A 592 -4.72 -5.63 7.42
C HIS A 592 -5.26 -6.92 6.75
N GLY A 593 -4.67 -7.32 5.62
CA GLY A 593 -5.06 -8.48 4.82
C GLY A 593 -6.18 -8.24 3.78
N PHE A 594 -6.69 -7.01 3.61
CA PHE A 594 -7.76 -6.70 2.67
C PHE A 594 -7.49 -5.44 1.82
N ASP A 595 -7.93 -5.47 0.57
CA ASP A 595 -7.77 -4.41 -0.44
C ASP A 595 -8.87 -3.33 -0.39
N ASN A 596 -9.79 -3.44 0.56
CA ASN A 596 -10.99 -2.62 0.63
C ASN A 596 -10.96 -1.61 1.81
N ILE A 597 -9.77 -1.40 2.39
CA ILE A 597 -9.49 -0.52 3.54
C ILE A 597 -8.88 0.84 3.11
N THR A 598 -7.81 0.86 2.31
CA THR A 598 -7.01 2.07 2.00
C THR A 598 -7.47 2.83 0.74
N VAL A 599 -8.72 2.65 0.34
CA VAL A 599 -9.23 3.10 -0.97
C VAL A 599 -9.99 4.44 -0.88
N GLU A 600 -9.37 5.47 -0.32
CA GLU A 600 -10.00 6.79 -0.13
C GLU A 600 -9.66 7.82 -1.23
N GLU A 601 -8.50 7.68 -1.89
CA GLU A 601 -8.00 8.69 -2.83
C GLU A 601 -8.17 8.31 -4.32
N LEU A 602 -8.37 9.33 -5.16
CA LEU A 602 -8.33 9.25 -6.63
C LEU A 602 -7.21 10.14 -7.18
N SER A 603 -6.09 9.54 -7.58
CA SER A 603 -5.07 10.30 -8.34
C SER A 603 -5.59 10.72 -9.71
N PRO A 604 -5.05 11.78 -10.34
CA PRO A 604 -5.46 12.19 -11.70
C PRO A 604 -5.32 11.06 -12.74
N THR A 605 -4.33 10.17 -12.57
CA THR A 605 -4.15 8.98 -13.41
C THR A 605 -5.30 7.99 -13.23
N HIS A 606 -5.76 7.77 -12.00
CA HIS A 606 -6.94 6.95 -11.73
C HIS A 606 -8.18 7.53 -12.42
N LEU A 607 -8.43 8.83 -12.29
CA LEU A 607 -9.59 9.47 -12.90
C LEU A 607 -9.58 9.31 -14.43
N ASN A 608 -8.45 9.56 -15.09
CA ASN A 608 -8.31 9.35 -16.54
C ASN A 608 -8.56 7.90 -16.97
N ARG A 609 -8.11 6.94 -16.14
CA ARG A 609 -8.38 5.51 -16.36
C ARG A 609 -9.85 5.17 -16.17
N TYR A 610 -10.53 5.70 -15.16
CA TYR A 610 -11.97 5.54 -14.96
C TYR A 610 -12.78 6.11 -16.12
N VAL A 611 -12.45 7.31 -16.62
CA VAL A 611 -13.11 7.89 -17.80
C VAL A 611 -12.91 7.01 -19.03
N SER A 612 -11.68 6.55 -19.27
CA SER A 612 -11.37 5.66 -20.38
C SER A 612 -12.08 4.30 -20.27
N ALA A 613 -12.21 3.77 -19.06
CA ALA A 613 -12.93 2.54 -18.77
C ALA A 613 -14.43 2.74 -19.00
N ALA A 614 -15.03 3.76 -18.40
CA ALA A 614 -16.45 4.09 -18.51
C ALA A 614 -16.88 4.28 -19.98
N GLN A 615 -16.09 4.98 -20.79
CA GLN A 615 -16.37 5.14 -22.22
C GLN A 615 -16.39 3.79 -22.96
N LYS A 616 -15.40 2.93 -22.71
CA LYS A 616 -15.34 1.60 -23.34
C LYS A 616 -16.48 0.71 -22.88
N ILE A 617 -16.81 0.75 -21.58
CA ILE A 617 -17.85 -0.06 -20.96
C ILE A 617 -19.23 0.39 -21.44
N ALA A 618 -19.55 1.68 -21.36
CA ALA A 618 -20.82 2.25 -21.81
C ALA A 618 -21.08 1.90 -23.28
N ARG A 619 -20.06 2.09 -24.14
CA ARG A 619 -20.12 1.71 -25.55
C ARG A 619 -20.43 0.24 -25.76
N VAL A 620 -19.70 -0.65 -25.08
CA VAL A 620 -19.94 -2.09 -25.18
C VAL A 620 -21.33 -2.46 -24.67
N ALA A 621 -21.78 -1.84 -23.59
CA ALA A 621 -23.05 -2.14 -22.94
C ALA A 621 -24.27 -1.77 -23.82
N VAL A 622 -24.22 -0.60 -24.48
CA VAL A 622 -25.26 -0.20 -25.46
C VAL A 622 -25.06 -0.88 -26.82
N GLY A 623 -23.92 -1.50 -27.10
CA GLY A 623 -23.60 -2.09 -28.40
C GLY A 623 -23.19 -1.05 -29.45
N GLY A 624 -22.56 0.05 -29.04
CA GLY A 624 -22.02 1.09 -29.93
C GLY A 624 -20.74 0.65 -30.67
N LEU A 625 -20.51 1.22 -31.86
CA LEU A 625 -19.25 1.03 -32.61
C LEU A 625 -18.28 2.17 -32.30
N GLY A 626 -17.03 1.83 -31.98
CA GLY A 626 -15.97 2.82 -31.91
C GLY A 626 -15.53 3.28 -33.31
N ASN A 627 -14.40 4.00 -33.39
CA ASN A 627 -13.80 4.44 -34.66
C ASN A 627 -13.20 3.30 -35.52
N GLY A 628 -13.47 2.04 -35.18
CA GLY A 628 -12.97 0.87 -35.87
C GLY A 628 -13.10 -0.42 -35.05
N PRO A 629 -12.64 -1.56 -35.60
CA PRO A 629 -12.61 -2.84 -34.92
C PRO A 629 -11.82 -2.79 -33.62
N ALA A 630 -12.38 -3.32 -32.53
CA ALA A 630 -11.70 -3.45 -31.24
C ALA A 630 -11.18 -4.89 -31.07
N GLY A 631 -10.08 -5.04 -30.35
CA GLY A 631 -9.43 -6.33 -30.14
C GLY A 631 -9.30 -6.70 -28.67
N VAL A 632 -9.53 -7.97 -28.34
CA VAL A 632 -9.22 -8.59 -27.05
C VAL A 632 -8.17 -9.69 -27.26
N THR A 633 -7.28 -9.88 -26.30
CA THR A 633 -6.22 -10.88 -26.39
C THR A 633 -6.11 -11.65 -25.09
N ILE A 634 -6.33 -12.96 -25.15
CA ILE A 634 -6.20 -13.90 -24.04
C ILE A 634 -4.85 -14.61 -24.17
N ARG A 635 -3.98 -14.45 -23.16
CA ARG A 635 -2.67 -15.11 -23.09
C ARG A 635 -2.69 -16.21 -22.04
N LEU A 636 -2.11 -17.36 -22.38
CA LEU A 636 -1.97 -18.48 -21.45
C LEU A 636 -0.58 -18.44 -20.78
N PRO A 637 -0.47 -18.76 -19.47
CA PRO A 637 0.81 -18.88 -18.78
C PRO A 637 1.74 -19.88 -19.46
N ALA A 638 3.03 -19.55 -19.53
CA ALA A 638 4.04 -20.37 -20.21
C ALA A 638 4.26 -21.73 -19.53
N ASP A 639 4.02 -21.81 -18.22
CA ASP A 639 4.08 -23.01 -17.39
C ASP A 639 2.75 -23.79 -17.35
N ARG A 640 1.77 -23.44 -18.19
CA ARG A 640 0.53 -24.25 -18.34
C ARG A 640 0.75 -25.47 -19.22
N SER A 641 0.43 -26.64 -18.67
CA SER A 641 0.36 -27.91 -19.41
C SER A 641 -0.93 -27.98 -20.22
N GLN A 642 -0.84 -28.46 -21.46
CA GLN A 642 -1.98 -28.51 -22.40
C GLN A 642 -2.22 -29.91 -22.99
N GLU A 643 -1.83 -30.94 -22.24
CA GLU A 643 -1.92 -32.36 -22.64
C GLU A 643 -3.22 -33.03 -22.15
N LYS A 644 -3.88 -32.46 -21.14
CA LYS A 644 -5.12 -32.96 -20.55
C LYS A 644 -6.33 -32.09 -20.90
N HIS A 645 -7.52 -32.61 -20.64
CA HIS A 645 -8.79 -31.93 -20.84
C HIS A 645 -8.91 -30.70 -19.92
N VAL A 646 -9.50 -29.62 -20.45
CA VAL A 646 -9.81 -28.40 -19.68
C VAL A 646 -11.30 -28.43 -19.33
N GLU A 647 -11.65 -28.15 -18.07
CA GLU A 647 -13.05 -28.16 -17.62
C GLU A 647 -13.92 -27.20 -18.44
N GLY A 648 -15.13 -27.65 -18.79
CA GLY A 648 -16.09 -26.89 -19.61
C GLY A 648 -15.94 -27.10 -21.13
N LEU A 649 -14.80 -27.58 -21.62
CA LEU A 649 -14.62 -27.95 -23.03
C LEU A 649 -15.23 -29.33 -23.34
N PRO A 650 -15.45 -29.67 -24.63
CA PRO A 650 -16.02 -30.97 -25.00
C PRO A 650 -15.11 -32.14 -24.61
N PHE A 651 -15.71 -33.23 -24.16
CA PHE A 651 -14.97 -34.48 -23.94
C PHE A 651 -14.28 -34.95 -25.23
N GLY A 652 -13.10 -35.57 -25.07
CA GLY A 652 -12.28 -35.97 -26.21
C GLY A 652 -11.42 -34.83 -26.77
N THR A 653 -11.31 -33.70 -26.07
CA THR A 653 -10.36 -32.61 -26.37
C THR A 653 -9.23 -32.53 -25.34
N ARG A 654 -8.18 -31.75 -25.63
CA ARG A 654 -7.06 -31.45 -24.73
C ARG A 654 -6.55 -30.01 -24.93
N GLY A 655 -6.06 -29.43 -23.85
CA GLY A 655 -5.38 -28.14 -23.88
C GLY A 655 -6.25 -26.97 -24.34
N GLY A 656 -5.60 -25.83 -24.55
CA GLY A 656 -6.25 -24.59 -24.93
C GLY A 656 -6.92 -23.86 -23.77
N VAL A 657 -7.99 -23.13 -24.06
CA VAL A 657 -8.64 -22.20 -23.12
C VAL A 657 -10.15 -22.11 -23.37
N LEU A 658 -10.92 -21.88 -22.31
CA LEU A 658 -12.32 -21.51 -22.33
C LEU A 658 -12.47 -20.17 -21.60
N PHE A 659 -13.11 -19.19 -22.22
CA PHE A 659 -13.36 -17.87 -21.63
C PHE A 659 -14.66 -17.28 -22.18
N ASP A 660 -15.28 -16.37 -21.43
CA ASP A 660 -16.46 -15.66 -21.91
C ASP A 660 -16.05 -14.36 -22.60
N GLN A 661 -16.71 -14.06 -23.72
CA GLN A 661 -16.49 -12.85 -24.49
C GLN A 661 -17.82 -12.15 -24.73
N HIS A 662 -17.87 -10.85 -24.47
CA HIS A 662 -19.01 -10.01 -24.86
C HIS A 662 -18.74 -9.39 -26.24
N PHE A 663 -19.65 -9.60 -27.18
CA PHE A 663 -19.62 -9.05 -28.53
C PHE A 663 -20.62 -7.88 -28.60
N PRO A 664 -20.16 -6.64 -28.82
CA PRO A 664 -21.04 -5.48 -28.78
C PRO A 664 -22.06 -5.44 -29.92
N GLN A 665 -21.77 -6.09 -31.06
CA GLN A 665 -22.68 -6.15 -32.21
C GLN A 665 -22.59 -7.51 -32.91
N THR A 666 -23.68 -7.87 -33.60
CA THR A 666 -23.67 -8.98 -34.55
C THR A 666 -22.80 -8.59 -35.73
N GLY A 667 -21.97 -9.53 -36.21
CA GLY A 667 -21.16 -9.32 -37.41
C GLY A 667 -19.92 -10.18 -37.46
N GLU A 668 -18.99 -9.80 -38.33
CA GLU A 668 -17.78 -10.56 -38.56
C GLU A 668 -16.62 -10.17 -37.61
N TYR A 669 -16.04 -11.16 -36.92
CA TYR A 669 -14.87 -11.03 -36.06
C TYR A 669 -13.74 -11.94 -36.54
N GLU A 670 -12.50 -11.43 -36.54
CA GLU A 670 -11.31 -12.21 -36.84
C GLU A 670 -10.75 -12.81 -35.55
N ILE A 671 -10.60 -14.12 -35.53
CA ILE A 671 -9.91 -14.86 -34.48
C ILE A 671 -8.54 -15.25 -34.99
N GLU A 672 -7.50 -14.88 -34.25
CA GLU A 672 -6.10 -15.24 -34.50
C GLU A 672 -5.56 -16.08 -33.33
N LEU A 673 -4.87 -17.18 -33.65
CA LEU A 673 -4.23 -18.06 -32.68
C LEU A 673 -2.71 -18.01 -32.83
N LYS A 674 -1.99 -17.94 -31.71
CA LYS A 674 -0.53 -18.16 -31.69
C LYS A 674 -0.18 -19.39 -30.88
N LEU A 675 0.79 -20.14 -31.37
CA LEU A 675 1.26 -21.37 -30.70
C LEU A 675 2.42 -21.07 -29.77
N THR A 676 2.55 -21.88 -28.71
CA THR A 676 3.68 -21.78 -27.77
C THR A 676 4.98 -22.17 -28.45
N ARG A 677 6.02 -21.35 -28.24
CA ARG A 677 7.36 -21.53 -28.78
C ARG A 677 8.38 -21.74 -27.67
N ASP A 678 9.43 -22.49 -27.97
CA ASP A 678 10.59 -22.64 -27.08
C ASP A 678 11.60 -21.48 -27.26
N ARG A 679 12.72 -21.55 -26.52
CA ARG A 679 13.81 -20.56 -26.59
C ARG A 679 14.52 -20.48 -27.93
N ASP A 680 14.35 -21.48 -28.80
CA ASP A 680 14.88 -21.51 -30.16
C ASP A 680 13.79 -21.09 -31.18
N GLU A 681 12.68 -20.48 -30.72
CA GLU A 681 11.52 -20.03 -31.50
C GLU A 681 10.78 -21.17 -32.24
N GLN A 682 10.96 -22.43 -31.80
CA GLN A 682 10.31 -23.60 -32.38
C GLN A 682 8.99 -23.92 -31.68
N VAL A 683 7.98 -24.37 -32.44
CA VAL A 683 6.72 -24.85 -31.86
C VAL A 683 6.92 -26.28 -31.36
N GLU A 684 7.04 -26.45 -30.04
CA GLU A 684 7.25 -27.76 -29.42
C GLU A 684 6.10 -28.73 -29.71
N GLY A 685 6.40 -30.03 -29.82
CA GLY A 685 5.42 -31.10 -30.04
C GLY A 685 4.78 -31.15 -31.44
N LEU A 686 5.09 -30.21 -32.34
CA LEU A 686 4.53 -30.15 -33.70
C LEU A 686 5.26 -31.09 -34.68
N HIS A 687 5.14 -32.40 -34.46
CA HIS A 687 5.79 -33.44 -35.27
C HIS A 687 4.88 -34.07 -36.33
N ARG A 688 3.57 -33.83 -36.23
CA ARG A 688 2.55 -34.28 -37.18
C ARG A 688 1.51 -33.18 -37.38
N GLU A 689 0.55 -33.42 -38.26
CA GLU A 689 -0.62 -32.55 -38.40
C GLU A 689 -1.47 -32.58 -37.13
N HIS A 690 -1.94 -31.42 -36.69
CA HIS A 690 -2.91 -31.28 -35.59
C HIS A 690 -4.07 -30.40 -36.01
N GLU A 691 -5.26 -30.74 -35.51
CA GLU A 691 -6.46 -29.93 -35.63
C GLU A 691 -6.63 -29.05 -34.38
N ILE A 692 -7.16 -27.84 -34.56
CA ILE A 692 -7.51 -26.91 -33.48
C ILE A 692 -8.96 -26.49 -33.70
N ASP A 693 -9.83 -26.90 -32.79
CA ASP A 693 -11.24 -26.53 -32.82
C ASP A 693 -11.40 -25.17 -32.13
N VAL A 694 -12.16 -24.27 -32.76
CA VAL A 694 -12.73 -23.11 -32.08
C VAL A 694 -14.24 -23.29 -31.95
N LEU A 695 -14.69 -23.09 -30.72
CA LEU A 695 -16.01 -23.38 -30.21
C LEU A 695 -16.66 -22.09 -29.73
N VAL A 696 -17.95 -21.96 -29.98
CA VAL A 696 -18.80 -20.88 -29.50
C VAL A 696 -20.01 -21.53 -28.86
N ASP A 697 -20.22 -21.26 -27.58
CA ASP A 697 -21.28 -21.89 -26.78
C ASP A 697 -21.29 -23.42 -26.91
N ARG A 698 -20.07 -23.99 -26.88
CA ARG A 698 -19.76 -25.43 -27.06
C ARG A 698 -19.98 -25.98 -28.47
N ALA A 699 -20.53 -25.23 -29.41
CA ALA A 699 -20.66 -25.63 -30.81
C ALA A 699 -19.37 -25.32 -31.58
N ARG A 700 -18.87 -26.27 -32.38
CA ARG A 700 -17.69 -26.05 -33.23
C ARG A 700 -18.06 -25.21 -34.44
N VAL A 701 -17.52 -24.00 -34.49
CA VAL A 701 -17.76 -23.03 -35.59
C VAL A 701 -16.63 -23.04 -36.61
N HIS A 702 -15.42 -23.42 -36.21
CA HIS A 702 -14.28 -23.51 -37.09
C HIS A 702 -13.25 -24.54 -36.62
N GLN A 703 -12.46 -25.05 -37.56
CA GLN A 703 -11.36 -25.97 -37.27
C GLN A 703 -10.14 -25.58 -38.10
N PHE A 704 -9.06 -25.21 -37.43
CA PHE A 704 -7.77 -24.99 -38.06
C PHE A 704 -6.98 -26.29 -38.18
N LYS A 705 -6.06 -26.32 -39.13
CA LYS A 705 -5.03 -27.35 -39.26
C LYS A 705 -3.65 -26.73 -39.15
N VAL A 706 -2.79 -27.29 -38.30
CA VAL A 706 -1.37 -26.90 -38.19
C VAL A 706 -0.50 -28.07 -38.63
N TYR A 707 0.55 -27.75 -39.40
CA TYR A 707 1.42 -28.74 -40.04
C TYR A 707 2.85 -28.61 -39.52
N PRO A 708 3.63 -29.70 -39.50
CA PRO A 708 5.07 -29.62 -39.25
C PRO A 708 5.76 -28.68 -40.23
N PRO A 709 6.72 -27.87 -39.79
CA PRO A 709 7.42 -26.92 -40.65
C PRO A 709 8.26 -27.60 -41.73
N LYS A 710 8.48 -26.88 -42.84
CA LYS A 710 9.40 -27.32 -43.90
C LYS A 710 10.85 -27.26 -43.43
N LYS A 711 11.71 -28.16 -43.94
CA LYS A 711 13.16 -28.19 -43.65
C LYS A 711 13.93 -27.14 -44.47
N THR A 712 13.55 -25.88 -44.33
CA THR A 712 14.12 -24.73 -45.08
C THR A 712 14.90 -23.76 -44.19
N GLY A 713 15.02 -24.06 -42.90
CA GLY A 713 15.68 -23.22 -41.90
C GLY A 713 17.21 -23.28 -41.95
N LYS A 714 17.85 -22.51 -41.07
CA LYS A 714 19.32 -22.43 -40.96
C LYS A 714 19.90 -23.84 -40.75
N TYR A 715 20.94 -24.19 -41.52
CA TYR A 715 21.57 -25.51 -41.56
C TYR A 715 20.68 -26.69 -42.05
N GLY A 716 19.58 -26.41 -42.78
CA GLY A 716 18.67 -27.44 -43.29
C GLY A 716 17.69 -27.98 -42.25
N GLY A 717 17.54 -27.28 -41.12
CA GLY A 717 16.57 -27.59 -40.07
C GLY A 717 15.13 -27.16 -40.40
N PRO A 718 14.15 -27.58 -39.61
CA PRO A 718 12.76 -27.09 -39.69
C PRO A 718 12.67 -25.56 -39.48
N ASP A 719 11.88 -24.85 -40.29
CA ASP A 719 11.61 -23.41 -40.18
C ASP A 719 10.22 -23.13 -39.61
N TYR A 720 10.16 -22.72 -38.35
CA TYR A 720 8.91 -22.46 -37.62
C TYR A 720 8.39 -21.02 -37.77
N THR A 721 9.04 -20.14 -38.53
CA THR A 721 8.74 -18.69 -38.60
C THR A 721 7.27 -18.41 -38.95
N HIS A 722 6.68 -19.23 -39.81
CA HIS A 722 5.31 -19.07 -40.31
C HIS A 722 4.38 -20.23 -39.95
N SER A 723 4.69 -20.98 -38.87
CA SER A 723 3.89 -22.17 -38.48
C SER A 723 2.45 -21.84 -38.05
N ASP A 724 2.20 -20.64 -37.57
CA ASP A 724 0.90 -20.17 -37.06
C ASP A 724 0.33 -18.96 -37.83
N SER A 725 1.01 -18.47 -38.88
CA SER A 725 0.58 -17.26 -39.59
C SER A 725 -0.74 -17.41 -40.37
N HIS A 726 -1.17 -18.65 -40.63
CA HIS A 726 -2.45 -18.98 -41.25
C HIS A 726 -3.55 -19.32 -40.24
N LEU A 727 -3.26 -19.34 -38.93
CA LEU A 727 -4.23 -19.61 -37.87
C LEU A 727 -5.05 -18.36 -37.55
N LYS A 728 -5.64 -17.78 -38.59
CA LYS A 728 -6.51 -16.62 -38.51
C LYS A 728 -7.74 -16.85 -39.38
N GLN A 729 -8.92 -16.60 -38.83
CA GLN A 729 -10.18 -16.79 -39.53
C GLN A 729 -11.19 -15.73 -39.12
N ARG A 730 -11.89 -15.19 -40.12
CA ARG A 730 -13.05 -14.36 -39.91
C ARG A 730 -14.31 -15.21 -39.76
N LEU A 731 -15.03 -15.03 -38.66
CA LEU A 731 -16.23 -15.77 -38.28
C LEU A 731 -17.35 -14.79 -37.92
N HIS A 732 -18.58 -15.20 -38.17
CA HIS A 732 -19.77 -14.43 -37.80
C HIS A 732 -20.16 -14.76 -36.36
N PHE A 733 -20.41 -13.73 -35.55
CA PHE A 733 -20.89 -13.83 -34.17
C PHE A 733 -22.15 -13.00 -33.98
N ASP A 734 -23.07 -13.52 -33.18
CA ASP A 734 -24.20 -12.74 -32.67
C ASP A 734 -23.73 -11.77 -31.57
N ALA A 735 -24.47 -10.67 -31.38
CA ALA A 735 -24.24 -9.75 -30.27
C ALA A 735 -24.55 -10.41 -28.92
N GLY A 736 -23.82 -10.02 -27.89
CA GLY A 736 -24.02 -10.47 -26.52
C GLY A 736 -22.87 -11.33 -25.99
N ARG A 737 -23.12 -11.99 -24.86
CA ARG A 737 -22.12 -12.82 -24.18
C ARG A 737 -22.11 -14.23 -24.78
N HIS A 738 -20.96 -14.66 -25.25
CA HIS A 738 -20.72 -16.01 -25.76
C HIS A 738 -19.52 -16.65 -25.06
N SER A 739 -19.57 -17.97 -24.88
CA SER A 739 -18.45 -18.73 -24.35
C SER A 739 -17.55 -19.22 -25.49
N ILE A 740 -16.29 -18.80 -25.50
CA ILE A 740 -15.31 -19.10 -26.54
C ILE A 740 -14.34 -20.16 -26.04
N GLY A 741 -14.31 -21.30 -26.73
CA GLY A 741 -13.37 -22.38 -26.49
C GLY A 741 -12.39 -22.53 -27.64
N VAL A 742 -11.08 -22.56 -27.37
CA VAL A 742 -10.07 -22.95 -28.35
C VAL A 742 -9.37 -24.18 -27.80
N THR A 743 -9.39 -25.30 -28.52
CA THR A 743 -8.86 -26.57 -28.00
C THR A 743 -8.41 -27.52 -29.11
N PHE A 744 -7.67 -28.57 -28.75
CA PHE A 744 -7.25 -29.59 -29.70
C PHE A 744 -8.09 -30.86 -29.53
N PRO A 745 -8.63 -31.45 -30.62
CA PRO A 745 -9.12 -32.81 -30.57
C PRO A 745 -8.03 -33.77 -30.07
N LYS A 746 -8.37 -34.58 -29.08
CA LYS A 746 -7.45 -35.56 -28.50
C LYS A 746 -7.33 -36.74 -29.45
N THR A 747 -6.25 -36.77 -30.22
CA THR A 747 -5.85 -37.95 -30.99
C THR A 747 -5.16 -38.94 -30.07
N PHE A 748 -5.57 -40.22 -30.10
CA PHE A 748 -5.06 -41.27 -29.20
C PHE A 748 -3.53 -41.20 -29.05
N SER A 749 -3.04 -41.19 -27.81
CA SER A 749 -1.64 -41.43 -27.50
C SER A 749 -1.48 -42.90 -27.09
N SER A 750 -0.55 -43.60 -27.73
CA SER A 750 0.07 -44.74 -27.07
C SER A 750 0.82 -44.20 -25.87
N LEU A 751 0.57 -44.71 -24.66
CA LEU A 751 1.48 -44.53 -23.54
C LEU A 751 2.86 -44.98 -24.01
N THR A 752 3.83 -44.07 -24.08
CA THR A 752 5.21 -44.48 -24.33
C THR A 752 5.67 -45.25 -23.09
N GLU A 753 5.66 -46.59 -23.16
CA GLU A 753 6.18 -47.45 -22.09
C GLU A 753 7.69 -47.24 -21.96
N GLY A 754 8.09 -46.29 -21.11
CA GLY A 754 9.47 -46.08 -20.67
C GLY A 754 9.66 -46.60 -19.25
N LYS A 755 10.90 -46.93 -18.87
CA LYS A 755 11.27 -47.32 -17.50
C LYS A 755 11.05 -46.21 -16.44
N ARG A 756 10.76 -44.97 -16.84
CA ARG A 756 10.53 -43.81 -15.94
C ARG A 756 9.06 -43.39 -16.04
N GLN A 757 8.41 -43.16 -14.90
CA GLN A 757 7.08 -42.55 -14.89
C GLN A 757 7.20 -41.12 -15.48
N PRO A 758 6.39 -40.76 -16.50
CA PRO A 758 6.36 -39.39 -17.00
C PRO A 758 5.72 -38.46 -15.95
N PHE A 759 6.24 -37.24 -15.82
CA PHE A 759 5.60 -36.18 -15.03
C PHE A 759 4.28 -35.76 -15.70
N ASP A 760 3.30 -35.33 -14.90
CA ASP A 760 2.05 -34.74 -15.41
C ASP A 760 2.32 -33.36 -16.04
N ALA A 761 3.30 -32.62 -15.51
CA ALA A 761 3.75 -31.34 -16.04
C ALA A 761 4.50 -31.48 -17.38
N ASN A 762 4.01 -30.81 -18.44
CA ASN A 762 4.54 -30.84 -19.81
C ASN A 762 4.43 -29.44 -20.45
N PHE A 763 5.45 -28.60 -20.23
CA PHE A 763 5.44 -27.20 -20.68
C PHE A 763 6.80 -26.60 -21.10
N ASN A 764 7.92 -27.34 -20.98
CA ASN A 764 9.28 -26.86 -21.22
C ASN A 764 10.19 -27.90 -21.88
N ARG A 765 10.75 -27.60 -23.06
CA ARG A 765 11.68 -28.43 -23.85
C ARG A 765 12.73 -29.24 -23.07
N HIS A 766 13.39 -28.67 -22.07
CA HIS A 766 14.59 -29.30 -21.48
C HIS A 766 14.28 -30.29 -20.37
N ARG A 767 13.14 -30.15 -19.69
CA ARG A 767 12.80 -30.93 -18.48
C ARG A 767 11.42 -31.57 -18.57
N HIS A 768 10.48 -30.84 -19.16
CA HIS A 768 9.07 -31.19 -19.28
C HIS A 768 8.62 -30.98 -20.74
N PRO A 769 9.30 -31.63 -21.72
CA PRO A 769 9.09 -31.31 -23.13
C PRO A 769 7.62 -31.49 -23.48
N ARG A 770 7.05 -30.53 -24.21
CA ARG A 770 5.66 -30.66 -24.65
C ARG A 770 5.56 -31.85 -25.60
N LEU A 771 4.53 -32.68 -25.41
CA LEU A 771 4.30 -33.86 -26.25
C LEU A 771 3.54 -33.47 -27.51
N THR A 772 2.74 -32.41 -27.42
CA THR A 772 1.90 -31.90 -28.50
C THR A 772 1.92 -30.36 -28.51
N PRO A 773 1.54 -29.71 -29.64
CA PRO A 773 1.49 -28.25 -29.70
C PRO A 773 0.45 -27.68 -28.72
N ALA A 774 0.71 -26.46 -28.26
CA ALA A 774 -0.05 -25.74 -27.25
C ALA A 774 -0.42 -24.32 -27.74
N ILE A 775 -1.55 -23.79 -27.26
CA ILE A 775 -1.97 -22.41 -27.52
C ILE A 775 -1.22 -21.46 -26.59
N TYR A 776 -0.60 -20.43 -27.14
CA TYR A 776 -0.01 -19.35 -26.35
C TYR A 776 -0.98 -18.17 -26.21
N GLN A 777 -1.69 -17.84 -27.29
CA GLN A 777 -2.53 -16.65 -27.36
C GLN A 777 -3.74 -16.88 -28.25
N VAL A 778 -4.88 -16.33 -27.85
CA VAL A 778 -6.10 -16.18 -28.67
C VAL A 778 -6.41 -14.68 -28.75
N SER A 779 -6.52 -14.13 -29.96
CA SER A 779 -6.90 -12.75 -30.20
C SER A 779 -8.20 -12.70 -31.00
N ILE A 780 -9.14 -11.85 -30.59
CA ILE A 780 -10.42 -11.64 -31.30
C ILE A 780 -10.51 -10.16 -31.64
N VAL A 781 -10.67 -9.81 -32.92
CA VAL A 781 -10.75 -8.42 -33.42
C VAL A 781 -12.00 -8.23 -34.27
N GLY A 782 -12.79 -7.18 -34.01
CA GLY A 782 -14.00 -6.89 -34.78
C GLY A 782 -14.90 -5.83 -34.12
N PRO A 783 -16.10 -5.60 -34.65
CA PRO A 783 -16.64 -6.21 -35.87
C PRO A 783 -16.10 -5.53 -37.15
N PHE A 784 -15.90 -6.29 -38.23
CA PHE A 784 -15.51 -5.78 -39.55
C PHE A 784 -16.67 -5.57 -40.52
N ALA A 785 -17.81 -6.24 -40.28
CA ALA A 785 -19.07 -6.09 -41.01
C ALA A 785 -20.22 -6.09 -39.98
N PRO A 786 -20.44 -4.97 -39.27
CA PRO A 786 -21.46 -4.89 -38.24
C PRO A 786 -22.88 -4.91 -38.82
N GLU A 787 -23.75 -5.71 -38.23
CA GLU A 787 -25.17 -5.85 -38.60
C GLU A 787 -26.12 -5.17 -37.59
N GLY A 788 -25.60 -4.82 -36.41
CA GLY A 788 -26.31 -4.06 -35.38
C GLY A 788 -26.11 -4.64 -33.97
N PRO A 789 -26.59 -3.93 -32.93
CA PRO A 789 -26.37 -4.29 -31.54
C PRO A 789 -27.22 -5.48 -31.03
N GLY A 790 -28.21 -5.93 -31.81
CA GLY A 790 -29.07 -7.08 -31.45
C GLY A 790 -29.89 -6.89 -30.17
N ILE A 791 -30.50 -7.98 -29.70
CA ILE A 791 -31.16 -8.04 -28.38
C ILE A 791 -30.22 -8.79 -27.45
N THR A 792 -29.57 -8.06 -26.55
CA THR A 792 -28.60 -8.60 -25.59
C THR A 792 -29.08 -8.40 -24.15
N THR A 793 -28.57 -9.21 -23.23
CA THR A 793 -28.86 -9.04 -21.79
C THR A 793 -28.42 -7.65 -21.28
N SER A 794 -27.33 -7.08 -21.81
CA SER A 794 -26.91 -5.72 -21.44
C SER A 794 -27.91 -4.67 -21.88
N ARG A 795 -28.41 -4.77 -23.12
CA ARG A 795 -29.45 -3.89 -23.62
C ARG A 795 -30.76 -4.06 -22.88
N GLN A 796 -31.14 -5.27 -22.50
CA GLN A 796 -32.32 -5.49 -21.66
C GLN A 796 -32.15 -4.86 -20.26
N ALA A 797 -30.95 -4.93 -19.67
CA ALA A 797 -30.66 -4.27 -18.40
C ALA A 797 -30.76 -2.73 -18.50
N ILE A 798 -30.33 -2.16 -19.64
CA ILE A 798 -30.35 -0.71 -19.87
C ILE A 798 -31.72 -0.21 -20.30
N PHE A 799 -32.36 -0.83 -21.29
CA PHE A 799 -33.57 -0.34 -21.95
C PHE A 799 -34.87 -1.06 -21.50
N GLY A 800 -34.76 -2.16 -20.77
CA GLY A 800 -35.89 -3.02 -20.38
C GLY A 800 -36.14 -4.19 -21.34
N GLU A 801 -36.84 -5.23 -20.86
CA GLU A 801 -37.03 -6.50 -21.61
C GLU A 801 -37.82 -6.35 -22.92
N ASN A 802 -38.71 -5.36 -23.00
CA ASN A 802 -39.62 -5.14 -24.12
C ASN A 802 -39.22 -3.94 -24.99
N TRP A 803 -37.94 -3.54 -24.98
CA TRP A 803 -37.47 -2.41 -25.77
C TRP A 803 -37.55 -2.69 -27.28
N SER A 804 -38.47 -2.00 -27.98
CA SER A 804 -38.59 -2.01 -29.44
C SER A 804 -37.94 -0.79 -30.12
N GLY A 805 -37.56 0.23 -29.34
CA GLY A 805 -37.09 1.52 -29.86
C GLY A 805 -38.19 2.42 -30.42
N GLU A 806 -39.46 2.00 -30.40
CA GLU A 806 -40.58 2.77 -30.98
C GLU A 806 -40.91 4.06 -30.20
N ASN A 807 -40.47 4.18 -28.94
CA ASN A 807 -40.63 5.37 -28.07
C ASN A 807 -39.26 5.92 -27.62
N ALA A 808 -38.27 5.96 -28.52
CA ALA A 808 -36.92 6.42 -28.21
C ALA A 808 -36.83 7.97 -28.15
N ASP A 809 -37.54 8.57 -27.20
CA ASP A 809 -37.59 10.01 -26.94
C ASP A 809 -36.98 10.41 -25.60
N ARG A 810 -36.89 11.71 -25.34
CA ARG A 810 -36.24 12.27 -24.16
C ARG A 810 -36.91 11.83 -22.85
N ASP A 811 -38.23 11.68 -22.82
CA ASP A 811 -38.97 11.28 -21.62
C ASP A 811 -38.66 9.82 -21.26
N GLU A 812 -38.50 8.96 -22.26
CA GLU A 812 -38.10 7.57 -22.04
C GLU A 812 -36.63 7.46 -21.60
N ALA A 813 -35.73 8.31 -22.14
CA ALA A 813 -34.35 8.40 -21.66
C ALA A 813 -34.27 8.79 -20.18
N GLU A 814 -35.10 9.74 -19.74
CA GLU A 814 -35.16 10.17 -18.34
C GLU A 814 -35.58 9.03 -17.41
N LYS A 815 -36.58 8.21 -17.80
CA LYS A 815 -36.97 7.01 -17.02
C LYS A 815 -35.85 5.98 -16.96
N ILE A 816 -35.17 5.74 -18.07
CA ILE A 816 -34.04 4.80 -18.13
C ILE A 816 -32.91 5.27 -17.20
N LEU A 817 -32.51 6.54 -17.31
CA LEU A 817 -31.41 7.10 -16.54
C LEU A 817 -31.76 7.22 -15.05
N SER A 818 -33.00 7.57 -14.70
CA SER A 818 -33.47 7.57 -13.32
C SER A 818 -33.36 6.19 -12.66
N ARG A 819 -33.82 5.13 -13.34
CA ARG A 819 -33.68 3.75 -12.83
C ARG A 819 -32.22 3.32 -12.69
N LEU A 820 -31.38 3.63 -13.69
CA LEU A 820 -29.96 3.25 -13.65
C LEU A 820 -29.19 4.04 -12.57
N ALA A 821 -29.47 5.33 -12.43
CA ALA A 821 -28.88 6.19 -11.42
C ALA A 821 -29.29 5.74 -10.00
N ARG A 822 -30.55 5.35 -9.79
CA ARG A 822 -31.00 4.81 -8.50
C ARG A 822 -30.13 3.63 -8.04
N ARG A 823 -29.90 2.67 -8.93
CA ARG A 823 -29.06 1.50 -8.65
C ARG A 823 -27.58 1.87 -8.50
N ALA A 824 -27.07 2.71 -9.39
CA ALA A 824 -25.65 3.08 -9.43
C ALA A 824 -25.23 3.91 -8.21
N TYR A 825 -26.07 4.84 -7.78
CA TYR A 825 -25.84 5.74 -6.65
C TYR A 825 -26.35 5.15 -5.32
N ARG A 826 -26.99 3.98 -5.37
CA ARG A 826 -27.55 3.23 -4.22
C ARG A 826 -28.60 4.00 -3.42
N ARG A 827 -29.22 4.99 -4.05
CA ARG A 827 -30.31 5.83 -3.52
C ARG A 827 -31.03 6.48 -4.70
N PRO A 828 -32.26 7.00 -4.53
CA PRO A 828 -32.86 7.89 -5.51
C PRO A 828 -31.91 9.04 -5.87
N ALA A 829 -31.71 9.25 -7.18
CA ALA A 829 -30.96 10.39 -7.69
C ALA A 829 -31.76 11.68 -7.46
N THR A 830 -31.08 12.80 -7.18
CA THR A 830 -31.77 14.10 -7.09
C THR A 830 -32.14 14.61 -8.48
N ASP A 831 -33.04 15.59 -8.53
CA ASP A 831 -33.43 16.22 -9.79
C ASP A 831 -32.22 16.86 -10.50
N GLU A 832 -31.28 17.44 -9.74
CA GLU A 832 -30.04 18.01 -10.28
C GLU A 832 -29.10 16.93 -10.85
N GLU A 833 -28.95 15.81 -10.14
CA GLU A 833 -28.13 14.69 -10.61
C GLU A 833 -28.70 14.07 -11.89
N LEU A 834 -30.03 13.97 -11.98
CA LEU A 834 -30.71 13.47 -13.18
C LEU A 834 -30.62 14.48 -14.33
N ALA A 835 -30.82 15.77 -14.08
CA ALA A 835 -30.69 16.82 -15.08
C ALA A 835 -29.30 16.82 -15.74
N LEU A 836 -28.25 16.67 -14.93
CA LEU A 836 -26.87 16.54 -15.43
C LEU A 836 -26.72 15.33 -16.36
N LEU A 837 -27.24 14.16 -16.00
CA LEU A 837 -27.19 12.98 -16.88
C LEU A 837 -27.97 13.21 -18.18
N MET A 838 -29.09 13.94 -18.11
CA MET A 838 -29.89 14.32 -19.27
C MET A 838 -29.16 15.32 -20.18
N ASP A 839 -28.31 16.20 -19.66
CA ASP A 839 -27.47 17.08 -20.49
C ASP A 839 -26.49 16.26 -21.33
N PHE A 840 -25.82 15.26 -20.73
CA PHE A 840 -24.94 14.34 -21.48
C PHE A 840 -25.71 13.51 -22.51
N PHE A 841 -26.95 13.11 -22.19
CA PHE A 841 -27.84 12.46 -23.15
C PHE A 841 -28.15 13.39 -24.33
N ASP A 842 -28.57 14.62 -24.06
CA ASP A 842 -28.95 15.61 -25.08
C ASP A 842 -27.76 15.96 -25.99
N GLU A 843 -26.53 16.01 -25.45
CA GLU A 843 -25.29 16.17 -26.24
C GLU A 843 -25.08 15.00 -27.22
N GLY A 844 -25.19 13.76 -26.72
CA GLY A 844 -25.01 12.54 -27.52
C GLY A 844 -26.16 12.27 -28.49
N PHE A 845 -27.36 12.77 -28.21
CA PHE A 845 -28.56 12.62 -29.03
C PHE A 845 -28.56 13.48 -30.33
N SER A 846 -27.47 14.18 -30.61
CA SER A 846 -27.27 14.98 -31.82
C SER A 846 -27.45 14.15 -33.11
N ALA A 847 -28.50 14.43 -33.89
CA ALA A 847 -28.95 13.73 -35.12
C ALA A 847 -29.89 12.51 -34.93
N GLY A 848 -30.51 12.34 -33.76
CA GLY A 848 -31.63 11.40 -33.55
C GLY A 848 -31.21 9.95 -33.28
N LYS A 849 -30.01 9.74 -32.73
CA LYS A 849 -29.49 8.42 -32.35
C LYS A 849 -29.56 8.23 -30.84
N PHE A 850 -30.67 7.64 -30.39
CA PHE A 850 -30.97 7.41 -28.97
C PHE A 850 -29.86 6.70 -28.20
N ASP A 851 -29.31 5.62 -28.78
CA ASP A 851 -28.27 4.81 -28.15
C ASP A 851 -26.96 5.60 -27.91
N GLU A 852 -26.61 6.56 -28.77
CA GLU A 852 -25.43 7.43 -28.59
C GLU A 852 -25.65 8.43 -27.44
N GLY A 853 -26.89 8.91 -27.26
CA GLY A 853 -27.28 9.70 -26.08
C GLY A 853 -27.14 8.89 -24.79
N ILE A 854 -27.66 7.65 -24.77
CA ILE A 854 -27.53 6.76 -23.61
C ILE A 854 -26.07 6.37 -23.34
N GLU A 855 -25.24 6.13 -24.37
CA GLU A 855 -23.78 5.88 -24.21
C GLU A 855 -23.10 7.04 -23.46
N SER A 856 -23.42 8.28 -23.85
CA SER A 856 -22.85 9.49 -23.25
C SER A 856 -23.27 9.65 -21.78
N ALA A 857 -24.56 9.52 -21.50
CA ALA A 857 -25.09 9.60 -20.14
C ALA A 857 -24.60 8.46 -19.24
N LEU A 858 -24.51 7.22 -19.76
CA LEU A 858 -23.91 6.10 -19.04
C LEU A 858 -22.44 6.34 -18.72
N THR A 859 -21.69 6.93 -19.64
CA THR A 859 -20.29 7.28 -19.39
C THR A 859 -20.18 8.24 -18.20
N ALA A 860 -21.02 9.29 -18.17
CA ALA A 860 -21.07 10.24 -17.05
C ALA A 860 -21.48 9.57 -15.73
N LEU A 861 -22.49 8.70 -15.76
CA LEU A 861 -22.95 7.94 -14.59
C LEU A 861 -21.83 7.05 -14.02
N LEU A 862 -21.06 6.36 -14.87
CA LEU A 862 -19.98 5.45 -14.46
C LEU A 862 -18.71 6.14 -13.94
N VAL A 863 -18.58 7.45 -14.10
CA VAL A 863 -17.50 8.25 -13.50
C VAL A 863 -17.97 9.18 -12.38
N ASN A 864 -19.26 9.18 -12.09
CA ASN A 864 -19.83 10.03 -11.06
C ASN A 864 -19.31 9.61 -9.68
N PRO A 865 -18.98 10.56 -8.77
CA PRO A 865 -18.56 10.25 -7.41
C PRO A 865 -19.55 9.35 -6.65
N ASN A 866 -20.86 9.53 -6.80
CA ASN A 866 -21.88 8.69 -6.16
C ASN A 866 -21.85 7.23 -6.66
N PHE A 867 -21.31 6.98 -7.86
CA PHE A 867 -21.08 5.62 -8.35
C PHE A 867 -19.75 5.06 -7.85
N LEU A 868 -18.66 5.82 -8.04
CA LEU A 868 -17.28 5.39 -7.76
C LEU A 868 -17.00 5.25 -6.27
N PHE A 869 -17.65 6.04 -5.43
CA PHE A 869 -17.50 6.03 -3.98
C PHE A 869 -18.78 5.56 -3.30
N ARG A 870 -18.60 4.86 -2.18
CA ARG A 870 -19.62 4.73 -1.15
C ARG A 870 -19.49 5.94 -0.25
N ILE A 871 -20.52 6.78 -0.25
CA ILE A 871 -20.56 8.02 0.52
C ILE A 871 -21.54 7.79 1.67
N GLU A 872 -21.09 8.05 2.89
CA GLU A 872 -21.92 8.00 4.09
C GLU A 872 -22.07 9.41 4.65
N SER A 873 -23.28 9.94 4.53
CA SER A 873 -23.67 11.30 4.90
C SER A 873 -24.30 11.34 6.29
N VAL A 874 -24.32 12.51 6.92
CA VAL A 874 -25.13 12.71 8.14
C VAL A 874 -26.53 13.08 7.68
N ASP A 875 -27.53 12.30 8.09
CA ASP A 875 -28.93 12.63 7.83
C ASP A 875 -29.25 14.00 8.46
N PRO A 876 -29.69 15.01 7.68
CA PRO A 876 -30.04 16.33 8.19
C PRO A 876 -31.14 16.29 9.26
N ASP A 877 -32.02 15.28 9.20
CA ASP A 877 -33.14 15.08 10.13
C ASP A 877 -32.76 14.18 11.31
N ALA A 878 -31.57 13.58 11.32
CA ALA A 878 -31.09 12.87 12.48
C ALA A 878 -30.84 13.91 13.58
N SER A 879 -31.70 13.89 14.61
CA SER A 879 -31.36 14.44 15.91
C SER A 879 -30.14 13.67 16.41
N ALA A 880 -28.94 14.12 16.03
CA ALA A 880 -27.74 13.76 16.75
C ALA A 880 -28.07 14.03 18.21
N THR A 881 -28.07 12.99 19.05
CA THR A 881 -27.90 13.23 20.47
C THR A 881 -26.54 13.90 20.57
N GLN A 882 -26.53 15.24 20.60
CA GLN A 882 -25.35 16.11 20.60
C GLN A 882 -24.36 15.75 21.72
N GLU A 883 -24.75 14.87 22.64
CA GLU A 883 -23.95 14.39 23.76
C GLU A 883 -22.97 13.24 23.43
N LYS A 884 -23.02 12.56 22.26
CA LYS A 884 -22.20 11.34 22.05
C LYS A 884 -21.38 11.20 20.74
N ASN A 885 -21.43 12.13 19.78
CA ASN A 885 -20.71 12.03 18.49
C ASN A 885 -20.93 10.71 17.71
N VAL A 886 -22.03 9.99 17.96
CA VAL A 886 -22.40 8.74 17.29
C VAL A 886 -23.68 8.94 16.50
N VAL A 887 -23.70 8.53 15.24
CA VAL A 887 -24.87 8.61 14.35
C VAL A 887 -25.20 7.23 13.78
N ALA A 888 -26.48 6.97 13.57
CA ALA A 888 -26.94 5.76 12.89
C ALA A 888 -26.66 5.87 11.38
N VAL A 889 -26.28 4.76 10.77
CA VAL A 889 -26.20 4.62 9.31
C VAL A 889 -27.63 4.58 8.76
N ASN A 890 -27.94 5.38 7.73
CA ASN A 890 -29.28 5.40 7.18
C ASN A 890 -29.58 4.13 6.36
N ASP A 891 -30.85 3.85 6.04
CA ASP A 891 -31.23 2.59 5.39
C ASP A 891 -30.57 2.39 4.00
N ASN A 892 -30.35 3.45 3.22
CA ASN A 892 -29.70 3.35 1.90
C ASN A 892 -28.19 3.07 2.03
N GLU A 893 -27.54 3.71 3.01
CA GLU A 893 -26.15 3.42 3.37
C GLU A 893 -26.01 2.00 3.93
N LEU A 894 -26.97 1.54 4.73
CA LEU A 894 -27.00 0.18 5.26
C LEU A 894 -27.18 -0.87 4.15
N ALA A 895 -28.05 -0.61 3.16
CA ALA A 895 -28.18 -1.42 1.96
C ALA A 895 -26.86 -1.50 1.18
N SER A 896 -26.17 -0.35 1.04
CA SER A 896 -24.86 -0.27 0.38
C SER A 896 -23.77 -1.05 1.14
N ARG A 897 -23.73 -0.94 2.48
CA ARG A 897 -22.83 -1.73 3.35
C ARG A 897 -23.10 -3.22 3.18
N LEU A 898 -24.36 -3.65 3.23
CA LEU A 898 -24.76 -5.05 3.11
C LEU A 898 -24.39 -5.65 1.75
N ALA A 899 -24.72 -4.96 0.65
CA ALA A 899 -24.38 -5.39 -0.70
C ALA A 899 -22.86 -5.44 -0.95
N SER A 900 -22.11 -4.47 -0.43
CA SER A 900 -20.66 -4.48 -0.53
C SER A 900 -20.04 -5.63 0.26
N PHE A 901 -20.55 -5.89 1.47
CA PHE A 901 -20.05 -6.96 2.33
C PHE A 901 -20.34 -8.33 1.71
N LEU A 902 -21.59 -8.62 1.37
CA LEU A 902 -22.00 -9.97 0.97
C LEU A 902 -21.78 -10.26 -0.51
N TRP A 903 -21.86 -9.25 -1.39
CA TRP A 903 -21.76 -9.43 -2.84
C TRP A 903 -20.58 -8.70 -3.48
N SER A 904 -19.86 -7.86 -2.73
CA SER A 904 -18.83 -6.95 -3.27
C SER A 904 -19.36 -6.17 -4.49
N SER A 905 -20.59 -5.65 -4.40
CA SER A 905 -21.31 -5.06 -5.54
C SER A 905 -22.40 -4.07 -5.10
N LEU A 906 -23.25 -3.64 -6.05
CA LEU A 906 -24.42 -2.78 -5.83
C LEU A 906 -25.56 -3.55 -5.10
N PRO A 907 -26.38 -2.86 -4.30
CA PRO A 907 -27.64 -3.41 -3.81
C PRO A 907 -28.59 -3.70 -4.98
N ASP A 908 -29.44 -4.72 -4.82
CA ASP A 908 -30.51 -5.01 -5.78
C ASP A 908 -31.80 -4.24 -5.45
N GLU A 909 -32.78 -4.33 -6.35
CA GLU A 909 -34.03 -3.56 -6.23
C GLU A 909 -34.78 -3.87 -4.93
N GLU A 910 -34.86 -5.15 -4.52
CA GLU A 910 -35.53 -5.53 -3.27
C GLU A 910 -34.89 -4.83 -2.05
N LEU A 911 -33.55 -4.79 -2.01
CA LEU A 911 -32.83 -4.16 -0.91
C LEU A 911 -32.98 -2.63 -0.93
N LEU A 912 -32.96 -2.01 -2.11
CA LEU A 912 -33.21 -0.57 -2.28
C LEU A 912 -34.66 -0.20 -1.96
N ASP A 913 -35.64 -1.02 -2.31
CA ASP A 913 -37.06 -0.78 -2.02
C ASP A 913 -37.32 -0.82 -0.51
N LEU A 914 -36.72 -1.77 0.22
CA LEU A 914 -36.78 -1.82 1.68
C LEU A 914 -36.08 -0.62 2.32
N ALA A 915 -34.98 -0.18 1.73
CA ALA A 915 -34.22 0.97 2.23
C ALA A 915 -34.98 2.29 2.04
N ASP A 916 -35.55 2.51 0.85
CA ASP A 916 -36.39 3.66 0.55
C ASP A 916 -37.67 3.67 1.41
N ALA A 917 -38.20 2.50 1.77
CA ALA A 917 -39.31 2.34 2.70
C ALA A 917 -38.93 2.48 4.19
N LYS A 918 -37.64 2.70 4.51
CA LYS A 918 -37.09 2.79 5.88
C LYS A 918 -37.38 1.56 6.75
N GLN A 919 -37.38 0.38 6.14
CA GLN A 919 -37.68 -0.89 6.82
C GLN A 919 -36.41 -1.70 7.15
N LEU A 920 -35.27 -1.37 6.53
CA LEU A 920 -34.07 -2.20 6.59
C LEU A 920 -33.40 -2.16 7.97
N ARG A 921 -33.64 -1.12 8.77
CA ARG A 921 -33.14 -1.05 10.16
C ARG A 921 -33.90 -1.93 11.15
N ASN A 922 -35.00 -2.58 10.75
CA ASN A 922 -35.68 -3.58 11.57
C ASN A 922 -34.85 -4.89 11.60
N ASP A 923 -34.56 -5.39 12.79
CA ASP A 923 -33.67 -6.54 12.98
C ASP A 923 -34.14 -7.81 12.23
N ASP A 924 -35.44 -8.09 12.22
CA ASP A 924 -36.01 -9.28 11.53
C ASP A 924 -35.93 -9.12 10.01
N VAL A 925 -36.20 -7.92 9.50
CA VAL A 925 -36.10 -7.61 8.05
C VAL A 925 -34.64 -7.71 7.61
N LEU A 926 -33.72 -7.13 8.38
CA LEU A 926 -32.30 -7.14 8.07
C LEU A 926 -31.72 -8.56 8.06
N ALA A 927 -32.04 -9.36 9.08
CA ALA A 927 -31.64 -10.77 9.15
C ALA A 927 -32.24 -11.59 7.98
N GLY A 928 -33.49 -11.33 7.60
CA GLY A 928 -34.13 -11.93 6.43
C GLY A 928 -33.41 -11.60 5.13
N GLN A 929 -32.97 -10.35 4.95
CA GLN A 929 -32.18 -9.93 3.78
C GLN A 929 -30.79 -10.57 3.77
N VAL A 930 -30.11 -10.70 4.92
CA VAL A 930 -28.84 -11.43 5.02
C VAL A 930 -29.00 -12.86 4.51
N ALA A 931 -30.01 -13.60 4.99
CA ALA A 931 -30.25 -14.98 4.56
C ALA A 931 -30.51 -15.08 3.06
N ARG A 932 -31.41 -14.24 2.51
CA ARG A 932 -31.69 -14.16 1.07
C ARG A 932 -30.42 -13.90 0.26
N MET A 933 -29.59 -12.98 0.73
CA MET A 933 -28.39 -12.57 0.01
C MET A 933 -27.29 -13.64 0.06
N LEU A 934 -27.20 -14.43 1.13
CA LEU A 934 -26.28 -15.56 1.23
C LEU A 934 -26.70 -16.74 0.32
N ASP A 935 -27.99 -16.91 0.06
CA ASP A 935 -28.52 -17.91 -0.90
C ASP A 935 -28.32 -17.50 -2.37
N ASP A 936 -28.06 -16.22 -2.64
CA ASP A 936 -27.81 -15.71 -3.99
C ASP A 936 -26.40 -16.12 -4.51
N PRO A 937 -26.25 -16.53 -5.78
CA PRO A 937 -24.95 -16.86 -6.36
C PRO A 937 -23.88 -15.77 -6.24
N ARG A 938 -24.28 -14.50 -6.08
CA ARG A 938 -23.38 -13.36 -5.84
C ARG A 938 -22.64 -13.46 -4.51
N ALA A 939 -23.16 -14.19 -3.52
CA ALA A 939 -22.48 -14.46 -2.24
C ALA A 939 -21.16 -15.22 -2.41
N ASN A 940 -20.94 -15.84 -3.57
CA ASN A 940 -19.64 -16.41 -3.94
C ASN A 940 -18.52 -15.35 -4.03
N SER A 941 -18.82 -14.05 -3.95
CA SER A 941 -17.82 -13.01 -3.68
C SER A 941 -17.13 -13.21 -2.32
N LEU A 942 -17.80 -13.72 -1.28
CA LEU A 942 -17.15 -14.05 0.00
C LEU A 942 -16.07 -15.13 -0.19
N VAL A 943 -16.25 -16.03 -1.15
CA VAL A 943 -15.25 -17.06 -1.50
C VAL A 943 -14.10 -16.45 -2.32
N ARG A 944 -14.43 -15.75 -3.41
CA ARG A 944 -13.45 -15.25 -4.40
C ARG A 944 -12.74 -13.97 -3.97
N ASN A 945 -13.35 -13.21 -3.07
CA ASN A 945 -12.85 -11.94 -2.55
C ASN A 945 -12.37 -12.13 -1.10
N PHE A 946 -13.29 -12.23 -0.13
CA PHE A 946 -12.94 -12.30 1.29
C PHE A 946 -11.98 -13.47 1.61
N ALA A 947 -12.38 -14.72 1.38
CA ALA A 947 -11.58 -15.89 1.76
C ALA A 947 -10.25 -15.96 0.97
N SER A 948 -10.26 -15.51 -0.28
CA SER A 948 -9.03 -15.48 -1.09
C SER A 948 -8.03 -14.40 -0.64
N GLN A 949 -8.49 -13.35 0.03
CA GLN A 949 -7.64 -12.34 0.66
C GLN A 949 -7.18 -12.78 2.05
N TRP A 950 -8.12 -13.18 2.91
CA TRP A 950 -7.83 -13.69 4.25
C TRP A 950 -6.81 -14.84 4.22
N LEU A 951 -7.03 -15.85 3.39
CA LEU A 951 -6.15 -17.01 3.29
C LEU A 951 -4.98 -16.81 2.31
N GLN A 952 -4.74 -15.57 1.86
CA GLN A 952 -3.65 -15.17 0.97
C GLN A 952 -3.59 -15.94 -0.37
N LEU A 953 -4.71 -16.50 -0.84
CA LEU A 953 -4.77 -17.31 -2.07
C LEU A 953 -4.39 -16.50 -3.33
N ARG A 954 -4.56 -15.17 -3.30
CA ARG A 954 -4.13 -14.28 -4.39
C ARG A 954 -2.61 -14.22 -4.56
N ASN A 955 -1.85 -14.59 -3.54
CA ASN A 955 -0.39 -14.62 -3.59
C ASN A 955 0.14 -15.87 -4.33
N LEU A 956 -0.72 -16.86 -4.62
CA LEU A 956 -0.31 -18.05 -5.36
C LEU A 956 0.29 -17.70 -6.73
N ASP A 957 -0.21 -16.66 -7.39
CA ASP A 957 0.24 -16.26 -8.74
C ASP A 957 1.68 -15.69 -8.75
N SER A 958 2.17 -15.15 -7.63
CA SER A 958 3.52 -14.58 -7.53
C SER A 958 4.59 -15.60 -7.11
N ILE A 959 4.19 -16.80 -6.67
CA ILE A 959 5.11 -17.82 -6.17
C ILE A 959 5.53 -18.76 -7.31
N THR A 960 6.83 -18.92 -7.54
CA THR A 960 7.34 -19.86 -8.56
C THR A 960 8.23 -20.92 -7.89
N PRO A 961 7.70 -22.11 -7.57
CA PRO A 961 8.51 -23.21 -7.02
C PRO A 961 9.69 -23.58 -7.92
N ASP A 962 10.81 -23.96 -7.32
CA ASP A 962 11.99 -24.40 -8.07
C ASP A 962 11.69 -25.72 -8.78
N LEU A 963 11.58 -25.65 -10.11
CA LEU A 963 11.25 -26.79 -10.98
C LEU A 963 12.33 -27.88 -11.02
N ARG A 964 13.51 -27.68 -10.39
CA ARG A 964 14.47 -28.77 -10.17
C ARG A 964 14.06 -29.65 -8.99
N LEU A 965 13.48 -29.04 -7.95
CA LEU A 965 13.06 -29.70 -6.73
C LEU A 965 11.62 -30.21 -6.86
N PHE A 966 10.77 -29.44 -7.55
CA PHE A 966 9.36 -29.74 -7.77
C PHE A 966 9.07 -29.84 -9.28
N PRO A 967 9.63 -30.84 -9.97
CA PRO A 967 9.54 -30.96 -11.44
C PRO A 967 8.08 -31.10 -11.91
N ASP A 968 7.22 -31.71 -11.12
CA ASP A 968 5.81 -31.89 -11.46
C ASP A 968 4.92 -30.74 -10.96
N PHE A 969 5.42 -29.51 -10.92
CA PHE A 969 4.63 -28.32 -10.60
C PHE A 969 4.37 -27.51 -11.88
N ASP A 970 3.12 -27.10 -12.10
CA ASP A 970 2.65 -26.34 -13.25
C ASP A 970 1.46 -25.42 -12.88
N ASP A 971 1.07 -24.51 -13.77
CA ASP A 971 -0.07 -23.59 -13.57
C ASP A 971 -1.38 -24.35 -13.29
N ASN A 972 -1.57 -25.53 -13.90
CA ASN A 972 -2.75 -26.37 -13.65
C ASN A 972 -2.85 -26.83 -12.20
N LEU A 973 -1.72 -27.18 -11.58
CA LEU A 973 -1.68 -27.55 -10.16
C LEU A 973 -1.91 -26.33 -9.26
N ARG A 974 -1.30 -25.18 -9.58
CA ARG A 974 -1.50 -23.92 -8.86
C ARG A 974 -2.99 -23.53 -8.81
N GLN A 975 -3.67 -23.56 -9.95
CA GLN A 975 -5.11 -23.29 -10.02
C GLN A 975 -5.92 -24.33 -9.25
N SER A 976 -5.48 -25.59 -9.26
CA SER A 976 -6.17 -26.65 -8.54
C SER A 976 -6.07 -26.47 -7.02
N PHE A 977 -4.92 -26.03 -6.52
CA PHE A 977 -4.75 -25.66 -5.10
C PHE A 977 -5.67 -24.52 -4.70
N GLN A 978 -5.74 -23.44 -5.50
CA GLN A 978 -6.64 -22.33 -5.21
C GLN A 978 -8.11 -22.79 -5.19
N ARG A 979 -8.50 -23.61 -6.18
CA ARG A 979 -9.88 -24.06 -6.34
C ARG A 979 -10.32 -25.02 -5.24
N GLU A 980 -9.44 -25.89 -4.74
CA GLU A 980 -9.71 -26.76 -3.60
C GLU A 980 -10.13 -25.95 -2.37
N THR A 981 -9.33 -24.97 -1.98
CA THR A 981 -9.60 -24.13 -0.80
C THR A 981 -10.85 -23.28 -0.97
N GLN A 982 -11.06 -22.72 -2.17
CA GLN A 982 -12.28 -21.98 -2.48
C GLN A 982 -13.53 -22.87 -2.39
N LEU A 983 -13.46 -24.11 -2.86
CA LEU A 983 -14.59 -25.04 -2.81
C LEU A 983 -14.90 -25.50 -1.39
N LEU A 984 -13.89 -25.71 -0.53
CA LEU A 984 -14.12 -26.02 0.88
C LEU A 984 -14.80 -24.85 1.60
N PHE A 985 -14.30 -23.62 1.41
CA PHE A 985 -14.93 -22.43 1.99
C PHE A 985 -16.36 -22.24 1.45
N GLN A 986 -16.57 -22.45 0.15
CA GLN A 986 -17.89 -22.41 -0.47
C GLN A 986 -18.84 -23.47 0.12
N ASP A 987 -18.37 -24.69 0.38
CA ASP A 987 -19.17 -25.75 1.01
C ASP A 987 -19.58 -25.38 2.44
N VAL A 988 -18.68 -24.77 3.21
CA VAL A 988 -18.98 -24.28 4.57
C VAL A 988 -20.01 -23.15 4.54
N LEU A 989 -19.88 -22.21 3.60
CA LEU A 989 -20.82 -21.10 3.43
C LEU A 989 -22.20 -21.57 2.97
N THR A 990 -22.27 -22.31 1.85
CA THR A 990 -23.54 -22.68 1.21
C THR A 990 -24.33 -23.74 2.00
N ASN A 991 -23.66 -24.60 2.76
CA ASN A 991 -24.35 -25.60 3.60
C ASN A 991 -24.48 -25.17 5.06
N ASP A 992 -24.22 -23.89 5.36
CA ASP A 992 -24.24 -23.30 6.70
C ASP A 992 -23.56 -24.19 7.77
N ARG A 993 -22.32 -24.60 7.47
CA ARG A 993 -21.53 -25.45 8.36
C ARG A 993 -20.76 -24.61 9.37
N SER A 994 -20.31 -25.25 10.45
CA SER A 994 -19.43 -24.60 11.43
C SER A 994 -18.15 -24.13 10.75
N VAL A 995 -17.64 -22.95 11.13
CA VAL A 995 -16.33 -22.49 10.65
C VAL A 995 -15.22 -23.50 10.99
N THR A 996 -15.36 -24.24 12.08
CA THR A 996 -14.40 -25.28 12.50
C THR A 996 -14.21 -26.39 11.45
N ASP A 997 -15.18 -26.60 10.57
CA ASP A 997 -15.06 -27.54 9.44
C ASP A 997 -14.03 -27.08 8.40
N LEU A 998 -13.59 -25.82 8.41
CA LEU A 998 -12.43 -25.37 7.64
C LEU A 998 -11.13 -26.00 8.15
N ILE A 999 -11.03 -26.27 9.45
CA ILE A 999 -9.85 -26.83 10.10
C ILE A 999 -9.89 -28.36 10.08
N ALA A 1000 -11.01 -28.95 10.49
CA ALA A 1000 -11.15 -30.40 10.64
C ALA A 1000 -12.22 -30.97 9.69
N SER A 1001 -11.97 -30.89 8.38
CA SER A 1001 -12.85 -31.51 7.38
C SER A 1001 -12.49 -32.98 7.10
N GLN A 1002 -13.49 -33.86 7.03
CA GLN A 1002 -13.35 -35.23 6.51
C GLN A 1002 -13.47 -35.32 4.98
N ASP A 1003 -13.71 -34.19 4.32
CA ASP A 1003 -13.86 -34.10 2.88
C ASP A 1003 -12.91 -33.06 2.30
N THR A 1004 -12.41 -33.31 1.10
CA THR A 1004 -11.76 -32.29 0.28
C THR A 1004 -12.32 -32.30 -1.15
N PHE A 1005 -11.94 -31.33 -1.97
CA PHE A 1005 -12.40 -31.17 -3.35
C PHE A 1005 -11.27 -31.43 -4.32
N LEU A 1006 -11.39 -32.50 -5.12
CA LEU A 1006 -10.32 -32.94 -6.01
C LEU A 1006 -10.77 -33.03 -7.46
N ASN A 1007 -9.89 -32.59 -8.37
CA ASN A 1007 -9.83 -33.07 -9.74
C ASN A 1007 -8.71 -34.12 -9.89
N GLU A 1008 -8.57 -34.74 -11.07
CA GLU A 1008 -7.53 -35.75 -11.30
C GLU A 1008 -6.10 -35.23 -11.07
N ARG A 1009 -5.83 -33.98 -11.47
CA ARG A 1009 -4.50 -33.37 -11.35
C ARG A 1009 -4.08 -33.27 -9.89
N LEU A 1010 -4.98 -32.77 -9.04
CA LEU A 1010 -4.75 -32.62 -7.61
C LEU A 1010 -4.73 -33.97 -6.90
N ALA A 1011 -5.65 -34.87 -7.24
CA ALA A 1011 -5.68 -36.22 -6.68
C ALA A 1011 -4.39 -36.99 -6.96
N THR A 1012 -3.85 -36.89 -8.18
CA THR A 1012 -2.55 -37.47 -8.56
C THR A 1012 -1.42 -36.87 -7.73
N HIS A 1013 -1.42 -35.54 -7.57
CA HIS A 1013 -0.43 -34.85 -6.74
C HIS A 1013 -0.49 -35.27 -5.26
N TYR A 1014 -1.67 -35.57 -4.73
CA TYR A 1014 -1.89 -36.06 -3.36
C TYR A 1014 -1.79 -37.58 -3.20
N GLY A 1015 -1.63 -38.35 -4.27
CA GLY A 1015 -1.61 -39.81 -4.22
C GLY A 1015 -2.97 -40.47 -3.96
N ILE A 1016 -4.06 -39.73 -4.14
CA ILE A 1016 -5.44 -40.22 -3.94
C ILE A 1016 -5.95 -40.87 -5.23
N ARG A 1017 -6.32 -42.15 -5.16
CA ARG A 1017 -6.80 -42.93 -6.31
C ARG A 1017 -8.31 -42.76 -6.50
N GLY A 1018 -8.79 -43.06 -7.72
CA GLY A 1018 -10.22 -43.13 -8.03
C GLY A 1018 -10.87 -41.80 -8.47
N VAL A 1019 -10.09 -40.72 -8.57
CA VAL A 1019 -10.56 -39.43 -9.10
C VAL A 1019 -9.98 -39.23 -10.50
N THR A 1020 -10.84 -39.08 -11.51
CA THR A 1020 -10.45 -38.96 -12.92
C THR A 1020 -11.19 -37.82 -13.62
N GLY A 1021 -10.52 -37.11 -14.52
CA GLY A 1021 -11.05 -35.94 -15.24
C GLY A 1021 -10.78 -34.60 -14.56
N SER A 1022 -11.03 -33.52 -15.30
CA SER A 1022 -10.68 -32.14 -14.90
C SER A 1022 -11.64 -31.48 -13.91
N HIS A 1023 -12.87 -31.98 -13.78
CA HIS A 1023 -13.87 -31.41 -12.87
C HIS A 1023 -13.59 -31.77 -11.42
N PHE A 1024 -13.80 -30.79 -10.54
CA PHE A 1024 -13.73 -30.99 -9.10
C PHE A 1024 -14.93 -31.77 -8.57
N ARG A 1025 -14.71 -32.59 -7.55
CA ARG A 1025 -15.77 -33.26 -6.80
C ARG A 1025 -15.39 -33.36 -5.33
N ARG A 1026 -16.39 -33.35 -4.46
CA ARG A 1026 -16.22 -33.65 -3.03
C ARG A 1026 -15.80 -35.11 -2.88
N VAL A 1027 -14.73 -35.35 -2.15
CA VAL A 1027 -14.13 -36.66 -1.91
C VAL A 1027 -13.92 -36.81 -0.41
N LYS A 1028 -14.49 -37.87 0.16
CA LYS A 1028 -14.21 -38.26 1.53
C LYS A 1028 -12.78 -38.78 1.62
N VAL A 1029 -11.98 -38.17 2.49
CA VAL A 1029 -10.58 -38.52 2.67
C VAL A 1029 -10.43 -39.51 3.81
N SER A 1030 -9.58 -40.53 3.60
CA SER A 1030 -9.21 -41.46 4.67
C SER A 1030 -8.04 -40.86 5.46
N PRO A 1031 -7.85 -41.22 6.75
CA PRO A 1031 -6.73 -40.72 7.55
C PRO A 1031 -5.35 -40.97 6.89
N GLU A 1032 -5.22 -42.09 6.18
CA GLU A 1032 -3.99 -42.47 5.46
C GLU A 1032 -3.67 -41.56 4.26
N SER A 1033 -4.61 -40.73 3.81
CA SER A 1033 -4.35 -39.75 2.75
C SER A 1033 -3.65 -38.49 3.26
N HIS A 1034 -3.65 -38.27 4.58
CA HIS A 1034 -3.15 -37.05 5.22
C HIS A 1034 -3.75 -35.76 4.64
N ARG A 1035 -4.98 -35.80 4.12
CA ARG A 1035 -5.75 -34.65 3.63
C ARG A 1035 -6.97 -34.40 4.50
N GLY A 1036 -7.54 -33.22 4.39
CA GLY A 1036 -8.60 -32.73 5.27
C GLY A 1036 -8.73 -31.21 5.13
N GLY A 1037 -8.82 -30.51 6.26
CA GLY A 1037 -9.00 -29.06 6.27
C GLY A 1037 -7.84 -28.23 5.70
N ILE A 1038 -8.01 -26.91 5.74
CA ILE A 1038 -7.20 -25.93 5.00
C ILE A 1038 -5.71 -25.96 5.36
N LEU A 1039 -5.34 -26.40 6.57
CA LEU A 1039 -3.93 -26.53 6.99
C LEU A 1039 -3.16 -27.56 6.14
N ARG A 1040 -3.88 -28.47 5.49
CA ARG A 1040 -3.33 -29.54 4.63
C ARG A 1040 -3.45 -29.24 3.13
N HIS A 1041 -4.09 -28.14 2.76
CA HIS A 1041 -4.30 -27.75 1.37
C HIS A 1041 -3.00 -27.24 0.76
N GLY A 1042 -2.76 -27.61 -0.50
CA GLY A 1042 -1.56 -27.22 -1.23
C GLY A 1042 -1.42 -25.71 -1.40
N SER A 1043 -2.54 -24.97 -1.40
CA SER A 1043 -2.51 -23.51 -1.47
C SER A 1043 -1.86 -22.90 -0.24
N ILE A 1044 -2.30 -23.30 0.96
CA ILE A 1044 -1.81 -22.75 2.24
C ILE A 1044 -0.34 -23.15 2.43
N LEU A 1045 -0.04 -24.43 2.20
CA LEU A 1045 1.32 -24.97 2.33
C LEU A 1045 2.30 -24.31 1.37
N MET A 1046 1.85 -23.85 0.19
CA MET A 1046 2.68 -23.15 -0.77
C MET A 1046 2.84 -21.66 -0.46
N VAL A 1047 1.77 -20.92 -0.07
CA VAL A 1047 1.90 -19.49 0.29
C VAL A 1047 2.73 -19.27 1.55
N THR A 1048 2.84 -20.30 2.40
CA THR A 1048 3.65 -20.28 3.63
C THR A 1048 5.04 -20.91 3.46
N SER A 1049 5.50 -21.12 2.23
CA SER A 1049 6.81 -21.71 1.93
C SER A 1049 7.65 -20.84 1.00
N TYR A 1050 8.97 -21.08 0.97
CA TYR A 1050 9.84 -20.51 -0.06
C TYR A 1050 9.79 -21.37 -1.34
N ALA A 1051 10.23 -20.80 -2.46
CA ALA A 1051 10.30 -21.50 -3.74
C ALA A 1051 11.11 -22.81 -3.71
N THR A 1052 12.07 -22.94 -2.78
CA THR A 1052 13.00 -24.08 -2.71
C THR A 1052 12.78 -24.99 -1.50
N ARG A 1053 12.03 -24.55 -0.47
CA ARG A 1053 11.92 -25.27 0.81
C ARG A 1053 10.73 -24.83 1.66
N THR A 1054 10.37 -25.67 2.62
CA THR A 1054 9.40 -25.36 3.68
C THR A 1054 9.93 -24.28 4.63
N SER A 1055 9.01 -23.67 5.38
CA SER A 1055 9.34 -22.69 6.42
C SER A 1055 8.39 -22.85 7.62
N PRO A 1056 8.78 -23.59 8.68
CA PRO A 1056 7.99 -23.69 9.91
C PRO A 1056 7.64 -22.33 10.49
N THR A 1057 8.58 -21.38 10.46
CA THR A 1057 8.34 -20.03 10.99
C THR A 1057 7.23 -19.30 10.23
N ILE A 1058 7.23 -19.33 8.89
CA ILE A 1058 6.16 -18.68 8.10
C ILE A 1058 4.83 -19.42 8.30
N ARG A 1059 4.86 -20.76 8.33
CA ARG A 1059 3.67 -21.60 8.57
C ARG A 1059 3.04 -21.33 9.93
N GLY A 1060 3.85 -21.35 10.99
CA GLY A 1060 3.43 -21.07 12.36
C GLY A 1060 2.90 -19.65 12.50
N ASN A 1061 3.56 -18.66 11.90
CA ASN A 1061 3.12 -17.27 11.97
C ASN A 1061 1.77 -17.10 11.25
N TRP A 1062 1.61 -17.75 10.10
CA TRP A 1062 0.33 -17.77 9.38
C TRP A 1062 -0.78 -18.41 10.23
N VAL A 1063 -0.51 -19.49 10.96
CA VAL A 1063 -1.47 -20.11 11.89
C VAL A 1063 -1.80 -19.16 13.05
N MET A 1064 -0.81 -18.51 13.65
CA MET A 1064 -1.01 -17.53 14.73
C MET A 1064 -1.87 -16.35 14.30
N GLU A 1065 -1.62 -15.81 13.12
CA GLU A 1065 -2.33 -14.65 12.58
C GLU A 1065 -3.74 -14.99 12.07
N ASN A 1066 -3.88 -16.09 11.31
CA ASN A 1066 -5.11 -16.40 10.58
C ASN A 1066 -6.03 -17.39 11.30
N ILE A 1067 -5.53 -18.13 12.30
CA ILE A 1067 -6.30 -19.13 13.05
C ILE A 1067 -6.49 -18.72 14.51
N PHE A 1068 -5.43 -18.31 15.21
CA PHE A 1068 -5.52 -17.93 16.62
C PHE A 1068 -5.83 -16.44 16.86
N GLY A 1069 -5.64 -15.57 15.86
CA GLY A 1069 -5.89 -14.14 15.99
C GLY A 1069 -4.88 -13.44 16.89
N THR A 1070 -3.72 -14.04 17.14
CA THR A 1070 -2.66 -13.50 17.99
C THR A 1070 -1.36 -13.47 17.21
N PRO A 1071 -1.17 -12.52 16.28
CA PRO A 1071 0.09 -12.44 15.54
C PRO A 1071 1.28 -12.36 16.50
N ALA A 1072 2.38 -12.97 16.10
CA ALA A 1072 3.63 -12.84 16.83
C ALA A 1072 4.11 -11.38 16.78
N PRO A 1073 4.82 -10.91 17.82
CA PRO A 1073 5.44 -9.59 17.74
C PRO A 1073 6.40 -9.53 16.55
N PRO A 1074 6.58 -8.35 15.94
CA PRO A 1074 7.49 -8.19 14.82
C PRO A 1074 8.90 -8.67 15.23
N PRO A 1075 9.65 -9.29 14.31
CA PRO A 1075 10.98 -9.80 14.65
C PRO A 1075 11.89 -8.66 15.12
N PRO A 1076 12.79 -8.91 16.09
CA PRO A 1076 13.75 -7.92 16.54
C PRO A 1076 14.58 -7.36 15.36
N PRO A 1077 15.02 -6.09 15.40
CA PRO A 1077 15.91 -5.57 14.39
C PRO A 1077 17.21 -6.40 14.32
N ASN A 1078 17.67 -6.76 13.11
CA ASN A 1078 18.90 -7.49 12.82
C ASN A 1078 18.90 -9.02 13.02
N VAL A 1079 17.79 -9.74 12.76
CA VAL A 1079 17.81 -11.21 12.76
C VAL A 1079 18.58 -11.73 11.53
N PRO A 1080 19.71 -12.47 11.70
CA PRO A 1080 20.45 -13.00 10.57
C PRO A 1080 19.67 -14.14 9.90
N ASN A 1081 19.53 -14.09 8.57
CA ASN A 1081 19.01 -15.23 7.80
C ASN A 1081 19.76 -16.53 8.15
N LEU A 1082 19.02 -17.62 8.34
CA LEU A 1082 19.56 -18.98 8.44
C LEU A 1082 20.59 -19.21 7.32
N LYS A 1083 21.88 -19.34 7.67
CA LYS A 1083 22.99 -19.44 6.72
C LYS A 1083 22.78 -20.64 5.79
N GLU A 1084 22.80 -20.41 4.47
CA GLU A 1084 22.46 -21.44 3.49
C GLU A 1084 23.64 -22.30 2.97
N LYS A 1085 24.92 -22.08 3.34
CA LYS A 1085 26.01 -22.85 2.69
C LYS A 1085 27.21 -23.32 3.52
N ASP A 1086 27.62 -24.53 3.11
CA ASP A 1086 28.91 -25.25 3.15
C ASP A 1086 29.26 -26.21 4.29
N THR A 1087 28.45 -26.33 5.36
CA THR A 1087 28.59 -27.45 6.35
C THR A 1087 27.26 -28.07 6.81
N LEU A 1088 26.11 -27.53 6.38
CA LEU A 1088 24.76 -27.87 6.88
C LEU A 1088 23.99 -28.90 6.03
N ALA A 1089 24.61 -29.51 5.02
CA ALA A 1089 23.92 -30.40 4.07
C ALA A 1089 23.37 -31.71 4.69
N ALA A 1090 23.59 -31.94 5.99
CA ALA A 1090 23.16 -33.12 6.73
C ALA A 1090 22.28 -32.80 7.95
N MET A 1091 21.61 -31.64 8.01
CA MET A 1091 20.73 -31.24 9.11
C MET A 1091 19.31 -30.91 8.63
N THR A 1092 18.30 -31.28 9.42
CA THR A 1092 16.87 -31.00 9.17
C THR A 1092 16.55 -29.50 9.33
N VAL A 1093 15.41 -29.03 8.83
CA VAL A 1093 14.91 -27.66 9.10
C VAL A 1093 14.81 -27.38 10.61
N ARG A 1094 14.34 -28.36 11.40
CA ARG A 1094 14.22 -28.24 12.86
C ARG A 1094 15.57 -28.01 13.52
N GLU A 1095 16.58 -28.82 13.21
CA GLU A 1095 17.92 -28.66 13.79
C GLU A 1095 18.55 -27.32 13.40
N ARG A 1096 18.28 -26.85 12.18
CA ARG A 1096 18.69 -25.53 11.72
C ARG A 1096 18.02 -24.40 12.52
N LEU A 1097 16.71 -24.49 12.74
CA LEU A 1097 15.97 -23.53 13.57
C LEU A 1097 16.36 -23.61 15.04
N ALA A 1098 16.65 -24.79 15.58
CA ALA A 1098 17.15 -24.94 16.96
C ALA A 1098 18.48 -24.20 17.17
N MET A 1099 19.40 -24.25 16.20
CA MET A 1099 20.62 -23.42 16.25
C MET A 1099 20.32 -21.92 16.18
N HIS A 1100 19.26 -21.52 15.48
CA HIS A 1100 18.82 -20.13 15.40
C HIS A 1100 18.17 -19.66 16.71
N ARG A 1101 17.35 -20.51 17.33
CA ARG A 1101 16.70 -20.32 18.64
C ARG A 1101 17.68 -20.33 19.82
N ALA A 1102 18.92 -20.80 19.66
CA ALA A 1102 19.93 -20.72 20.70
C ALA A 1102 20.27 -19.27 21.12
N ASN A 1103 19.89 -18.27 20.31
CA ASN A 1103 19.92 -16.86 20.71
C ASN A 1103 18.62 -16.49 21.45
N PRO A 1104 18.67 -16.07 22.73
CA PRO A 1104 17.49 -15.67 23.52
C PRO A 1104 16.59 -14.64 22.83
N THR A 1105 17.16 -13.71 22.06
CA THR A 1105 16.41 -12.69 21.30
C THR A 1105 15.59 -13.30 20.15
N CYS A 1106 16.02 -14.43 19.59
CA CYS A 1106 15.27 -15.15 18.56
C CYS A 1106 14.27 -16.13 19.19
N ALA A 1107 14.61 -16.71 20.34
CA ALA A 1107 13.74 -17.64 21.07
C ALA A 1107 12.40 -17.00 21.46
N SER A 1108 12.40 -15.74 21.93
CA SER A 1108 11.18 -15.05 22.38
C SER A 1108 10.02 -15.06 21.37
N CYS A 1109 10.30 -14.97 20.07
CA CYS A 1109 9.28 -15.10 19.04
C CYS A 1109 9.14 -16.55 18.53
N HIS A 1110 10.25 -17.24 18.32
CA HIS A 1110 10.26 -18.56 17.69
C HIS A 1110 9.72 -19.68 18.59
N ASP A 1111 9.79 -19.52 19.91
CA ASP A 1111 9.24 -20.49 20.88
C ASP A 1111 7.72 -20.58 20.77
N LEU A 1112 7.05 -19.50 20.34
CA LEU A 1112 5.61 -19.48 20.08
C LEU A 1112 5.27 -19.91 18.64
N ILE A 1113 6.09 -19.52 17.66
CA ILE A 1113 5.77 -19.67 16.23
C ILE A 1113 6.18 -21.05 15.70
N ASP A 1114 7.44 -21.43 15.88
CA ASP A 1114 8.01 -22.60 15.21
C ASP A 1114 7.31 -23.91 15.60
N PRO A 1115 6.92 -24.15 16.88
CA PRO A 1115 6.24 -25.39 17.24
C PRO A 1115 4.94 -25.65 16.46
N LEU A 1116 4.15 -24.60 16.18
CA LEU A 1116 2.95 -24.72 15.36
C LEU A 1116 3.30 -25.05 13.90
N GLY A 1117 4.36 -24.42 13.38
CA GLY A 1117 4.86 -24.68 12.02
C GLY A 1117 5.42 -26.09 11.85
N PHE A 1118 6.06 -26.63 12.88
CA PHE A 1118 6.63 -27.97 12.87
C PHE A 1118 5.58 -29.07 12.67
N ALA A 1119 4.38 -28.90 13.23
CA ALA A 1119 3.27 -29.82 13.04
C ALA A 1119 2.90 -30.02 11.55
N LEU A 1120 3.29 -29.08 10.67
CA LEU A 1120 3.04 -29.12 9.23
C LEU A 1120 4.24 -29.62 8.40
N GLU A 1121 5.39 -29.95 9.00
CA GLU A 1121 6.62 -30.23 8.26
C GLU A 1121 6.64 -31.54 7.47
N ASN A 1122 5.68 -32.44 7.73
CA ASN A 1122 5.44 -33.60 6.86
C ASN A 1122 4.91 -33.19 5.48
N PHE A 1123 4.56 -31.93 5.25
CA PHE A 1123 4.24 -31.43 3.91
C PHE A 1123 5.40 -30.63 3.33
N ASP A 1124 5.82 -30.95 2.12
CA ASP A 1124 6.84 -30.19 1.37
C ASP A 1124 6.32 -28.80 0.91
N ALA A 1125 7.16 -28.03 0.23
CA ALA A 1125 6.84 -26.66 -0.19
C ALA A 1125 5.70 -26.55 -1.23
N VAL A 1126 5.34 -27.64 -1.89
CA VAL A 1126 4.19 -27.72 -2.81
C VAL A 1126 3.08 -28.60 -2.25
N GLY A 1127 3.13 -28.92 -0.95
CA GLY A 1127 2.08 -29.61 -0.23
C GLY A 1127 2.06 -31.13 -0.38
N ARG A 1128 3.10 -31.79 -0.90
CA ARG A 1128 3.18 -33.26 -0.90
C ARG A 1128 3.57 -33.79 0.47
N TRP A 1129 3.00 -34.93 0.85
CA TRP A 1129 3.42 -35.63 2.06
C TRP A 1129 4.84 -36.22 1.91
N ARG A 1130 5.65 -36.10 2.97
CA ARG A 1130 7.01 -36.65 3.08
C ARG A 1130 7.26 -37.22 4.47
N GLN A 1131 7.94 -38.36 4.51
CA GLN A 1131 8.50 -38.94 5.74
C GLN A 1131 9.93 -38.47 6.00
N PHE A 1132 10.67 -38.11 4.95
CA PHE A 1132 12.08 -37.75 5.03
C PHE A 1132 12.34 -36.37 4.45
N GLU A 1133 13.25 -35.61 5.09
CA GLU A 1133 13.94 -34.46 4.50
C GLU A 1133 15.34 -34.92 4.05
N GLY A 1134 15.52 -35.11 2.73
CA GLY A 1134 16.73 -35.75 2.22
C GLY A 1134 16.79 -37.22 2.66
N THR A 1135 17.66 -37.52 3.63
CA THR A 1135 17.83 -38.88 4.20
C THR A 1135 17.44 -38.96 5.68
N LEU A 1136 16.96 -37.87 6.28
CA LEU A 1136 16.62 -37.78 7.70
C LEU A 1136 15.11 -37.83 7.90
N ASP A 1137 14.65 -38.50 8.96
CA ASP A 1137 13.24 -38.50 9.34
C ASP A 1137 12.75 -37.09 9.67
N VAL A 1138 11.53 -36.77 9.23
CA VAL A 1138 10.86 -35.51 9.60
C VAL A 1138 10.29 -35.65 11.01
N ASP A 1139 10.72 -34.78 11.91
CA ASP A 1139 10.11 -34.58 13.22
C ASP A 1139 9.05 -33.48 13.13
N SER A 1140 7.79 -33.87 13.27
CA SER A 1140 6.61 -32.99 13.27
C SER A 1140 6.11 -32.62 14.67
N SER A 1141 6.84 -32.95 15.73
CA SER A 1141 6.43 -32.62 17.10
C SER A 1141 6.40 -31.11 17.34
N GLY A 1142 5.32 -30.60 17.91
CA GLY A 1142 5.10 -29.18 18.13
C GLY A 1142 4.52 -28.93 19.51
N GLN A 1143 3.97 -27.74 19.67
CA GLN A 1143 3.30 -27.32 20.88
C GLN A 1143 2.23 -26.28 20.54
N LEU A 1144 1.10 -26.33 21.23
CA LEU A 1144 0.12 -25.24 21.23
C LEU A 1144 0.60 -24.07 22.11
N PRO A 1145 0.00 -22.87 21.97
CA PRO A 1145 0.36 -21.74 22.82
C PRO A 1145 0.18 -21.98 24.33
N ASP A 1146 -0.69 -22.92 24.72
CA ASP A 1146 -0.94 -23.31 26.11
C ASP A 1146 0.03 -24.36 26.66
N GLY A 1147 1.04 -24.74 25.88
CA GLY A 1147 2.03 -25.73 26.27
C GLY A 1147 1.66 -27.18 25.93
N THR A 1148 0.46 -27.45 25.41
CA THR A 1148 0.06 -28.80 24.99
C THR A 1148 0.99 -29.32 23.89
N GLU A 1149 1.68 -30.42 24.15
CA GLU A 1149 2.55 -31.07 23.16
C GLU A 1149 1.73 -31.61 21.98
N LEU A 1150 2.27 -31.45 20.78
CA LEU A 1150 1.70 -31.95 19.54
C LEU A 1150 2.68 -32.95 18.90
N GLN A 1151 2.18 -33.99 18.26
CA GLN A 1151 3.00 -34.93 17.48
C GLN A 1151 2.78 -34.78 15.97
N SER A 1152 1.66 -34.17 15.57
CA SER A 1152 1.26 -34.09 14.15
C SER A 1152 0.26 -32.96 13.89
N VAL A 1153 0.01 -32.71 12.61
CA VAL A 1153 -1.09 -31.83 12.15
C VAL A 1153 -2.47 -32.29 12.65
N ASP A 1154 -2.69 -33.59 12.87
CA ASP A 1154 -3.97 -34.10 13.39
C ASP A 1154 -4.22 -33.57 14.81
N GLU A 1155 -3.18 -33.54 15.64
CA GLU A 1155 -3.27 -33.02 17.02
C GLU A 1155 -3.34 -31.49 17.05
N LEU A 1156 -2.69 -30.80 16.10
CA LEU A 1156 -2.86 -29.35 15.93
C LEU A 1156 -4.32 -28.98 15.60
N GLU A 1157 -4.91 -29.66 14.62
CA GLU A 1157 -6.32 -29.45 14.23
C GLU A 1157 -7.26 -29.78 15.39
N ALA A 1158 -7.02 -30.89 16.10
CA ALA A 1158 -7.80 -31.26 17.29
C ALA A 1158 -7.69 -30.20 18.41
N GLY A 1159 -6.51 -29.64 18.63
CA GLY A 1159 -6.28 -28.56 19.59
C GLY A 1159 -7.05 -27.28 19.25
N ILE A 1160 -7.06 -26.88 17.98
CA ILE A 1160 -7.83 -25.72 17.50
C ILE A 1160 -9.34 -25.98 17.69
N VAL A 1161 -9.82 -27.17 17.35
CA VAL A 1161 -11.25 -27.52 17.46
C VAL A 1161 -11.71 -27.69 18.91
N ALA A 1162 -10.79 -28.02 19.84
CA ALA A 1162 -11.10 -28.09 21.27
C ALA A 1162 -11.43 -26.72 21.88
N ARG A 1163 -10.95 -25.62 21.29
CA ARG A 1163 -11.29 -24.23 21.65
C ARG A 1163 -11.84 -23.47 20.43
N PRO A 1164 -13.05 -23.83 19.97
CA PRO A 1164 -13.61 -23.34 18.71
C PRO A 1164 -13.94 -21.85 18.74
N ASP A 1165 -14.13 -21.27 19.92
CA ASP A 1165 -14.36 -19.86 20.17
C ASP A 1165 -13.19 -18.97 19.75
N ILE A 1166 -11.94 -19.42 19.93
CA ILE A 1166 -10.75 -18.66 19.51
C ILE A 1166 -10.69 -18.55 17.99
N PHE A 1167 -10.92 -19.65 17.28
CA PHE A 1167 -10.97 -19.64 15.83
C PHE A 1167 -12.16 -18.82 15.33
N ALA A 1168 -13.36 -19.02 15.91
CA ALA A 1168 -14.54 -18.25 15.55
C ALA A 1168 -14.38 -16.74 15.78
N GLN A 1169 -13.68 -16.33 16.86
CA GLN A 1169 -13.32 -14.94 17.11
C GLN A 1169 -12.41 -14.39 16.01
N THR A 1170 -11.39 -15.14 15.61
CA THR A 1170 -10.49 -14.74 14.52
C THR A 1170 -11.23 -14.59 13.19
N VAL A 1171 -12.14 -15.52 12.88
CA VAL A 1171 -13.00 -15.42 11.69
C VAL A 1171 -13.92 -14.19 11.77
N ALA A 1172 -14.52 -13.92 12.94
CA ALA A 1172 -15.35 -12.75 13.15
C ALA A 1172 -14.58 -11.44 12.96
N GLU A 1173 -13.35 -11.34 13.49
CA GLU A 1173 -12.47 -10.18 13.33
C GLU A 1173 -12.11 -9.93 11.86
N LYS A 1174 -11.74 -10.99 11.12
CA LYS A 1174 -11.43 -10.89 9.69
C LYS A 1174 -12.66 -10.51 8.87
N LEU A 1175 -13.82 -11.13 9.13
CA LEU A 1175 -15.08 -10.78 8.48
C LEU A 1175 -15.51 -9.35 8.77
N MET A 1176 -15.40 -8.90 10.02
CA MET A 1176 -15.80 -7.56 10.44
C MET A 1176 -14.88 -6.48 9.84
N THR A 1177 -13.57 -6.73 9.83
CA THR A 1177 -12.59 -5.89 9.12
C THR A 1177 -12.99 -5.69 7.66
N TYR A 1178 -13.30 -6.80 6.97
CA TYR A 1178 -13.74 -6.79 5.59
C TYR A 1178 -15.10 -6.09 5.39
N ALA A 1179 -16.06 -6.31 6.30
CA ALA A 1179 -17.40 -5.75 6.24
C ALA A 1179 -17.40 -4.22 6.42
N LEU A 1180 -16.60 -3.72 7.36
CA LEU A 1180 -16.51 -2.30 7.69
C LEU A 1180 -15.59 -1.53 6.73
N GLY A 1181 -14.60 -2.19 6.11
CA GLY A 1181 -13.59 -1.53 5.30
C GLY A 1181 -12.61 -0.70 6.15
N ARG A 1182 -12.40 -1.10 7.40
CA ARG A 1182 -11.40 -0.57 8.34
C ARG A 1182 -10.86 -1.69 9.21
N ALA A 1183 -9.67 -1.50 9.79
CA ALA A 1183 -9.17 -2.42 10.82
C ALA A 1183 -10.12 -2.44 12.02
N VAL A 1184 -10.29 -3.61 12.63
CA VAL A 1184 -10.90 -3.69 13.96
C VAL A 1184 -9.96 -3.08 14.99
N GLU A 1185 -10.51 -2.27 15.88
CA GLU A 1185 -9.80 -1.58 16.95
C GLU A 1185 -10.19 -2.19 18.30
N PRO A 1186 -9.46 -1.92 19.39
CA PRO A 1186 -9.78 -2.52 20.69
C PRO A 1186 -11.22 -2.30 21.15
N HIS A 1187 -11.83 -1.15 20.81
CA HIS A 1187 -13.22 -0.85 21.14
C HIS A 1187 -14.26 -1.71 20.38
N ASP A 1188 -13.88 -2.42 19.32
CA ASP A 1188 -14.74 -3.39 18.64
C ASP A 1188 -14.81 -4.74 19.39
N GLY A 1189 -13.87 -4.99 20.32
CA GLY A 1189 -13.76 -6.24 21.09
C GLY A 1189 -15.08 -6.71 21.74
N PRO A 1190 -15.83 -5.84 22.44
CA PRO A 1190 -17.14 -6.19 23.01
C PRO A 1190 -18.16 -6.65 21.96
N ALA A 1191 -18.20 -6.02 20.78
CA ALA A 1191 -19.10 -6.41 19.70
C ALA A 1191 -18.70 -7.79 19.15
N ILE A 1192 -17.41 -8.03 18.91
CA ILE A 1192 -16.87 -9.31 18.46
C ILE A 1192 -17.21 -10.42 19.46
N ARG A 1193 -16.97 -10.22 20.77
CA ARG A 1193 -17.32 -11.20 21.80
C ARG A 1193 -18.81 -11.52 21.85
N ARG A 1194 -19.67 -10.52 21.65
CA ARG A 1194 -21.13 -10.70 21.58
C ARG A 1194 -21.52 -11.55 20.37
N ILE A 1195 -20.90 -11.30 19.22
CA ILE A 1195 -21.10 -12.07 17.98
C ILE A 1195 -20.69 -13.53 18.19
N VAL A 1196 -19.50 -13.78 18.74
CA VAL A 1196 -18.99 -15.14 18.97
C VAL A 1196 -19.85 -15.90 19.98
N ARG A 1197 -20.29 -15.26 21.08
CA ARG A 1197 -21.23 -15.86 22.05
C ARG A 1197 -22.57 -16.20 21.42
N GLY A 1198 -23.09 -15.34 20.55
CA GLY A 1198 -24.32 -15.60 19.81
C GLY A 1198 -24.15 -16.79 18.85
N ALA A 1199 -23.06 -16.79 18.08
CA ALA A 1199 -22.74 -17.83 17.11
C ALA A 1199 -22.50 -19.21 17.77
N ALA A 1200 -22.02 -19.25 19.02
CA ALA A 1200 -21.87 -20.49 19.78
C ALA A 1200 -23.19 -21.29 19.91
N GLN A 1201 -24.33 -20.60 19.98
CA GLN A 1201 -25.67 -21.24 20.03
C GLN A 1201 -26.04 -21.95 18.74
N SER A 1202 -25.41 -21.54 17.63
CA SER A 1202 -25.57 -22.11 16.29
C SER A 1202 -24.30 -22.86 15.87
N ASN A 1203 -23.47 -23.36 16.79
CA ASN A 1203 -22.25 -24.11 16.47
C ASN A 1203 -21.26 -23.34 15.57
N TYR A 1204 -21.19 -22.02 15.71
CA TYR A 1204 -20.28 -21.13 15.00
C TYR A 1204 -20.39 -21.20 13.46
N THR A 1205 -21.61 -21.25 12.91
CA THR A 1205 -21.74 -21.20 11.45
C THR A 1205 -21.37 -19.84 10.88
N LEU A 1206 -20.92 -19.81 9.62
CA LEU A 1206 -20.63 -18.54 8.92
C LEU A 1206 -21.85 -17.61 8.88
N ALA A 1207 -23.06 -18.14 8.64
CA ALA A 1207 -24.26 -17.30 8.61
C ALA A 1207 -24.53 -16.64 9.97
N SER A 1208 -24.30 -17.36 11.08
CA SER A 1208 -24.48 -16.81 12.43
C SER A 1208 -23.48 -15.68 12.74
N LEU A 1209 -22.22 -15.82 12.32
CA LEU A 1209 -21.19 -14.78 12.47
C LEU A 1209 -21.51 -13.55 11.61
N ILE A 1210 -21.87 -13.77 10.34
CA ILE A 1210 -22.24 -12.71 9.39
C ILE A 1210 -23.46 -11.94 9.90
N ASN A 1211 -24.51 -12.64 10.34
CA ASN A 1211 -25.70 -12.02 10.89
C ASN A 1211 -25.39 -11.23 12.18
N GLY A 1212 -24.53 -11.77 13.04
CA GLY A 1212 -24.04 -11.06 14.22
C GLY A 1212 -23.33 -9.75 13.88
N ILE A 1213 -22.46 -9.74 12.86
CA ILE A 1213 -21.78 -8.53 12.39
C ILE A 1213 -22.79 -7.51 11.88
N VAL A 1214 -23.73 -7.92 11.03
CA VAL A 1214 -24.72 -7.01 10.42
C VAL A 1214 -25.64 -6.38 11.48
N LEU A 1215 -25.96 -7.12 12.55
CA LEU A 1215 -26.76 -6.62 13.67
C LEU A 1215 -25.96 -5.82 14.70
N SER A 1216 -24.62 -5.78 14.59
CA SER A 1216 -23.75 -5.13 15.57
C SER A 1216 -23.73 -3.60 15.46
N GLU A 1217 -23.35 -2.95 16.56
CA GLU A 1217 -23.26 -1.49 16.61
C GLU A 1217 -22.26 -0.91 15.60
N PRO A 1218 -21.02 -1.44 15.44
CA PRO A 1218 -20.08 -0.89 14.45
C PRO A 1218 -20.55 -0.97 12.99
N PHE A 1219 -21.44 -1.93 12.66
CA PHE A 1219 -22.00 -2.03 11.31
C PHE A 1219 -23.20 -1.11 11.09
N ARG A 1220 -23.97 -0.78 12.14
CA ARG A 1220 -25.21 0.01 12.05
C ARG A 1220 -25.05 1.48 12.46
N TYR A 1221 -23.93 1.82 13.09
CA TYR A 1221 -23.62 3.16 13.59
C TYR A 1221 -22.19 3.56 13.21
N ARG A 1222 -21.87 4.85 13.33
CA ARG A 1222 -20.54 5.41 13.12
C ARG A 1222 -20.28 6.62 14.02
N GLU A 1223 -19.02 6.86 14.37
CA GLU A 1223 -18.59 8.09 15.02
C GLU A 1223 -18.37 9.22 14.00
N ILE A 1224 -18.72 10.46 14.35
CA ILE A 1224 -18.46 11.69 13.58
C ILE A 1224 -17.42 12.58 14.28
N ALA A 1225 -16.66 13.36 13.52
CA ALA A 1225 -15.69 14.31 14.08
C ALA A 1225 -16.44 15.49 14.73
N SER A 1226 -16.03 15.89 15.94
CA SER A 1226 -16.54 17.10 16.61
C SER A 1226 -15.92 18.34 15.96
N GLU A 1227 -16.73 19.25 15.42
CA GLU A 1227 -16.25 20.56 14.97
C GLU A 1227 -15.66 21.38 16.13
N PRO A 1228 -14.52 22.07 15.96
CA PRO A 1228 -14.04 23.01 16.95
C PRO A 1228 -15.01 24.19 17.06
N ASN A 1229 -15.61 24.33 18.24
CA ASN A 1229 -16.65 25.31 18.55
C ASN A 1229 -16.08 26.74 18.50
N ASN A 1230 -16.17 27.41 17.34
CA ASN A 1230 -15.76 28.79 17.13
C ASN A 1230 -16.72 29.76 17.87
N ARG A 1231 -16.55 29.89 19.19
CA ARG A 1231 -17.14 31.00 19.94
C ARG A 1231 -16.32 32.26 19.70
N HIS A 1232 -16.77 33.09 18.77
CA HIS A 1232 -16.43 34.50 18.73
C HIS A 1232 -16.74 35.14 20.09
N THR A 1233 -15.71 35.41 20.88
CA THR A 1233 -15.76 36.48 21.90
C THR A 1233 -14.97 37.66 21.37
N SER A 1234 -15.72 38.69 21.00
CA SER A 1234 -15.27 40.03 20.69
C SER A 1234 -14.31 40.58 21.76
N ARG A 1235 -13.10 40.97 21.36
CA ARG A 1235 -12.42 42.18 21.82
C ARG A 1235 -11.32 42.61 20.87
#